data_AF-A0A6I0EDI4-F1
#
_entry.id   AF-A0A6I0EDI4-F1
#
_cell.length_a   1.000
_cell.length_b   1.000
_cell.length_c   1.000
_cell.angle_alpha   90.00
_cell.angle_beta   90.00
_cell.angle_gamma   90.00
#
_symmetry.space_group_name_H-M   'P 1'
#
loop_
_entity.id
_entity.type
_entity.pdbx_description
1 polymer ?
#
loop_
_entity_poly.entity_id
_entity_poly.type
_entity_poly.pdbx_seq_one_letter_code
_entity_poly.pdbx_strand_id
1 'polypeptide(L)'
;MNARRASKRGFLADYAPDESFLLKPDRTLGRPGILRARDPQGNDVLVKHWPRNKSVDDADLEDIWRSELRQLHRLAALPRAEELFVPVRASGKDDKGFYLVLDPGQASPLDTFLNAARKPEILARARLPRSRHLLWSNARRLVEGLELLHSQGAIHRNLDTFAVVTALTPEPDFRITGFEWSMRIASSGAPKGKKKTPPRGKETVSFAHDWRDLALLIARLLDIPADKLADYKIPPSDVAEHASAAEVRLLRIMLGVEKVERLDGPFISSVLDPILDSIESEVARRDARYCLALRFGPESQLSQAIRTASGKQIETSDGEQQLRFVADDLGAQPLFQTLRDGNRQRHVLVGKQLTYRINPYRQQRTDEEPTWEFAFCDRADDAIPTQGAIIGSTACTNAALELVPLNVAVQSFPRRRGKVQNWTDLLSKTSTPSKDKTDLDRMHQSLAVLLILEMAYAAADIFPVQVVKSPEPAGGDTYALHVASRNDPDRAKLSQRLQLDAPAQRLAKMLDGDEVREEGGWILAEAHMLGDKVPTATTWRYIGRKDVNGQPCLRLEGQTAVVPTGDVFLTPAGMTGRIAQFKRRLNALTALRQHTELLGMLADPRARIYDTHDPLDENDARFKALDGSKQAALREILSTIPLFLLQGPPGVGKTYLAGDVVQRRFEDEATSRLLLSAQSNAAIDHLMNEVKGVFQALPADQRPLIVRARSVDDDESAGDHEIDVQADNYLRSLADSDLVDEAPAHLRDRIRGLATAYKTVDHASTDPLMRRTSSEVRAFEGMILRAANLVFATTNSHAVARLIEEKSLFDWSIVEEAGKATGGELLSPLLLSHRRLMIGDHKQLPPFDVDKIGKLLLSPKKVREAVLLADNLISRYLKEPGIDEIYREVQKETELEHVCASTLNVLSLFETLIEQELRRQNGGRGRPIARRLNEQYRMHPAIARVVSHCFYDKELITNDKTARKYAETPPPFASTDPKRLPDLPIVFIDMPYSRADKPGAKSGERAPPWSNPDEARVAMTALRMLRPTPGASSPSLAILSPYRQQVKLLRQKLASYHDGGSLPDLKAFLPAIGEGEYCGTVDSFQGSEADLVLISLVRNNHLSTPSAALGFLRDVRRMNVLLSRAKWRMVLIGSLDFYRHVVTTAEALPDQDVGFLKKFLEALEAAVRDKDAAVMSLSTLEGKRG
;
A
#
# COMPACT_ATOMS: atom_id res chain seq x y z
N MET A 1 21.05 27.74 -8.24
CA MET A 1 21.99 28.73 -7.64
C MET A 1 22.29 28.52 -6.14
N ASN A 2 21.42 27.92 -5.32
CA ASN A 2 21.69 27.74 -3.87
C ASN A 2 22.57 26.54 -3.46
N ALA A 3 22.79 25.55 -4.34
CA ALA A 3 23.70 24.44 -4.06
C ALA A 3 25.15 24.91 -3.79
N ARG A 4 25.57 26.02 -4.42
CA ARG A 4 26.91 26.60 -4.20
C ARG A 4 27.07 27.30 -2.84
N ARG A 5 26.00 27.82 -2.22
CA ARG A 5 26.08 28.50 -0.89
C ARG A 5 26.05 27.52 0.28
N ALA A 6 25.45 26.34 0.13
CA ALA A 6 25.50 25.27 1.14
C ALA A 6 26.92 24.65 1.27
N SER A 7 27.72 24.66 0.19
CA SER A 7 29.04 24.00 0.15
C SER A 7 30.11 24.54 1.15
N LYS A 8 29.84 25.62 1.90
CA LYS A 8 30.77 26.14 2.92
C LYS A 8 30.48 25.70 4.35
N ARG A 9 29.29 25.18 4.68
CA ARG A 9 28.99 24.59 5.98
C ARG A 9 29.01 23.06 5.83
N GLY A 10 29.85 22.37 6.61
CA GLY A 10 29.90 20.90 6.61
C GLY A 10 28.59 20.28 7.07
N PHE A 11 28.35 19.00 6.78
CA PHE A 11 27.08 18.31 7.06
C PHE A 11 26.68 18.38 8.54
N LEU A 12 27.66 18.20 9.44
CA LEU A 12 27.43 18.25 10.89
C LEU A 12 27.32 19.69 11.45
N ALA A 13 27.30 20.74 10.63
CA ALA A 13 27.30 22.13 11.13
C ALA A 13 26.04 22.49 11.93
N ASP A 14 24.91 21.84 11.63
CA ASP A 14 23.63 22.05 12.32
C ASP A 14 23.41 21.03 13.46
N TYR A 15 24.38 20.15 13.71
CA TYR A 15 24.36 19.19 14.81
C TYR A 15 25.35 19.65 15.90
N ALA A 16 25.04 19.36 17.16
CA ALA A 16 25.94 19.58 18.29
C ALA A 16 26.55 18.23 18.73
N PRO A 17 27.64 17.76 18.08
CA PRO A 17 28.30 16.50 18.45
C PRO A 17 29.07 16.63 19.77
N ASP A 18 29.04 15.57 20.58
CA ASP A 18 29.88 15.44 21.76
C ASP A 18 31.37 15.37 21.37
N GLU A 19 32.26 15.83 22.25
CA GLU A 19 33.71 15.84 21.99
C GLU A 19 34.34 14.44 21.95
N SER A 20 33.71 13.45 22.58
CA SER A 20 34.22 12.09 22.70
C SER A 20 33.46 11.08 21.84
N PHE A 21 34.19 10.27 21.08
CA PHE A 21 33.63 9.10 20.41
C PHE A 21 33.24 8.01 21.43
N LEU A 22 32.03 7.47 21.29
CA LEU A 22 31.64 6.20 21.91
C LEU A 22 32.42 5.03 21.29
N LEU A 23 32.67 5.10 19.98
CA LEU A 23 33.51 4.16 19.23
C LEU A 23 34.40 4.96 18.27
N LYS A 24 35.72 4.78 18.32
CA LYS A 24 36.64 5.48 17.40
C LYS A 24 36.59 4.86 15.99
N PRO A 25 36.65 5.68 14.93
CA PRO A 25 36.66 5.18 13.55
C PRO A 25 37.93 4.39 13.25
N ASP A 26 37.81 3.35 12.42
CA ASP A 26 38.95 2.59 11.87
C ASP A 26 38.85 2.53 10.35
N ARG A 27 39.67 3.34 9.70
CA ARG A 27 39.67 3.50 8.23
C ARG A 27 40.22 2.27 7.51
N THR A 28 41.12 1.51 8.14
CA THR A 28 41.73 0.32 7.53
C THR A 28 40.71 -0.80 7.42
N LEU A 29 39.91 -0.97 8.46
CA LEU A 29 38.81 -1.93 8.52
C LEU A 29 37.48 -1.38 8.01
N GLY A 30 37.43 -0.14 7.51
CA GLY A 30 36.19 0.51 7.05
C GLY A 30 35.10 0.70 8.13
N ARG A 31 35.46 0.63 9.41
CA ARG A 31 34.53 0.73 10.54
C ARG A 31 34.24 2.20 10.87
N PRO A 32 32.96 2.60 11.01
CA PRO A 32 32.60 3.97 11.40
C PRO A 32 33.04 4.28 12.82
N GLY A 33 33.25 5.57 13.10
CA GLY A 33 33.21 6.11 14.45
C GLY A 33 31.77 6.39 14.86
N ILE A 34 31.44 6.17 16.14
CA ILE A 34 30.11 6.47 16.70
C ILE A 34 30.26 7.58 17.75
N LEU A 35 29.47 8.63 17.63
CA LEU A 35 29.40 9.72 18.60
C LEU A 35 27.94 10.09 18.88
N ARG A 36 27.67 10.65 20.06
CA ARG A 36 26.37 11.28 20.36
C ARG A 36 26.36 12.71 19.84
N ALA A 37 25.20 13.18 19.42
CA ALA A 37 24.99 14.57 19.07
C ALA A 37 23.56 14.99 19.41
N ARG A 38 23.30 16.30 19.41
CA ARG A 38 21.94 16.84 19.37
C ARG A 38 21.61 17.41 18.00
N ASP A 39 20.39 17.16 17.55
CA ASP A 39 19.86 17.74 16.32
C ASP A 39 19.44 19.22 16.50
N PRO A 40 19.01 19.92 15.43
CA PRO A 40 18.54 21.30 15.53
C PRO A 40 17.30 21.53 16.42
N GLN A 41 16.58 20.46 16.76
CA GLN A 41 15.37 20.47 17.59
C GLN A 41 15.69 20.11 19.05
N GLY A 42 16.95 19.80 19.38
CA GLY A 42 17.41 19.42 20.71
C GLY A 42 17.26 17.93 21.06
N ASN A 43 16.88 17.08 20.11
CA ASN A 43 16.77 15.64 20.33
C ASN A 43 18.15 14.97 20.27
N ASP A 44 18.38 13.98 21.14
CA ASP A 44 19.60 13.16 21.11
C ASP A 44 19.61 12.23 19.89
N VAL A 45 20.75 12.16 19.20
CA VAL A 45 20.97 11.31 18.03
C VAL A 45 22.32 10.59 18.11
N LEU A 46 22.45 9.47 17.41
CA LEU A 46 23.74 8.81 17.20
C LEU A 46 24.25 9.12 15.81
N VAL A 47 25.49 9.56 15.70
CA VAL A 47 26.14 9.84 14.42
C VAL A 47 27.20 8.78 14.16
N LYS A 48 27.03 8.01 13.09
CA LYS A 48 28.09 7.22 12.48
C LYS A 48 28.88 8.10 11.51
N HIS A 49 30.20 8.05 11.61
CA HIS A 49 31.12 8.90 10.86
C HIS A 49 32.26 8.07 10.25
N TRP A 50 32.37 8.09 8.92
CA TRP A 50 33.52 7.56 8.18
C TRP A 50 34.41 8.73 7.72
N PRO A 51 35.58 8.94 8.34
CA PRO A 51 36.44 10.07 8.04
C PRO A 51 37.09 9.96 6.65
N ARG A 52 37.01 11.05 5.88
CA ARG A 52 37.61 11.19 4.54
C ARG A 52 39.01 11.79 4.60
N ASN A 53 39.81 11.48 3.59
CA ASN A 53 41.13 12.09 3.41
C ASN A 53 41.28 12.58 1.97
N LYS A 54 41.54 13.88 1.80
CA LYS A 54 41.66 14.53 0.47
C LYS A 54 42.74 13.92 -0.42
N SER A 55 43.75 13.25 0.15
CA SER A 55 44.86 12.67 -0.60
C SER A 55 44.67 11.19 -0.99
N VAL A 56 43.53 10.58 -0.71
CA VAL A 56 43.29 9.15 -0.92
C VAL A 56 41.94 8.93 -1.60
N ASP A 57 41.86 7.95 -2.49
CA ASP A 57 40.59 7.50 -3.06
C ASP A 57 39.71 6.85 -1.97
N ASP A 58 38.53 7.40 -1.78
CA ASP A 58 37.56 7.02 -0.74
C ASP A 58 36.39 6.20 -1.30
N ALA A 59 36.44 5.75 -2.56
CA ALA A 59 35.36 5.00 -3.22
C ALA A 59 34.90 3.77 -2.40
N ASP A 60 35.84 2.96 -1.89
CA ASP A 60 35.51 1.79 -1.06
C ASP A 60 34.73 2.18 0.23
N LEU A 61 35.03 3.34 0.84
CA LEU A 61 34.32 3.81 2.04
C LEU A 61 32.94 4.36 1.69
N GLU A 62 32.81 5.05 0.55
CA GLU A 62 31.53 5.51 0.05
C GLU A 62 30.59 4.32 -0.24
N ASP A 63 31.11 3.24 -0.81
CA ASP A 63 30.34 2.04 -1.09
C ASP A 63 29.89 1.32 0.18
N ILE A 64 30.73 1.25 1.22
CA ILE A 64 30.36 0.72 2.54
C ILE A 64 29.23 1.55 3.16
N TRP A 65 29.37 2.88 3.17
CA TRP A 65 28.36 3.79 3.70
C TRP A 65 27.03 3.70 2.93
N ARG A 66 27.09 3.66 1.60
CA ARG A 66 25.91 3.46 0.74
C ARG A 66 25.28 2.09 0.92
N SER A 67 26.10 1.05 1.15
CA SER A 67 25.60 -0.28 1.47
C SER A 67 24.78 -0.26 2.77
N GLU A 68 25.30 0.33 3.84
CA GLU A 68 24.56 0.49 5.10
C GLU A 68 23.25 1.26 4.90
N LEU A 69 23.31 2.40 4.22
CA LEU A 69 22.14 3.25 3.98
C LEU A 69 21.05 2.49 3.22
N ARG A 70 21.42 1.75 2.16
CA ARG A 70 20.48 0.92 1.40
C ARG A 70 19.83 -0.14 2.26
N GLN A 71 20.60 -0.85 3.10
CA GLN A 71 20.06 -1.90 3.96
C GLN A 71 19.11 -1.33 5.01
N LEU A 72 19.43 -0.19 5.61
CA LEU A 72 18.54 0.47 6.57
C LEU A 72 17.24 0.94 5.91
N HIS A 73 17.30 1.52 4.71
CA HIS A 73 16.08 1.87 3.97
C HIS A 73 15.25 0.64 3.62
N ARG A 74 15.87 -0.46 3.19
CA ARG A 74 15.17 -1.73 2.92
C ARG A 74 14.46 -2.25 4.17
N LEU A 75 15.17 -2.31 5.30
CA LEU A 75 14.62 -2.79 6.57
C LEU A 75 13.50 -1.88 7.09
N ALA A 76 13.54 -0.58 6.84
CA ALA A 76 12.49 0.36 7.23
C ALA A 76 11.11 0.06 6.58
N ALA A 77 11.07 -0.69 5.47
CA ALA A 77 9.83 -1.18 4.87
C ALA A 77 9.30 -2.50 5.46
N LEU A 78 9.93 -3.05 6.49
CA LEU A 78 9.40 -4.23 7.16
C LEU A 78 8.37 -3.84 8.23
N PRO A 79 7.34 -4.66 8.44
CA PRO A 79 6.46 -4.52 9.59
C PRO A 79 7.26 -4.54 10.89
N ARG A 80 6.92 -3.65 11.84
CA ARG A 80 7.60 -3.49 13.15
C ARG A 80 9.09 -3.11 13.06
N ALA A 81 9.56 -2.60 11.92
CA ALA A 81 10.97 -2.25 11.73
C ALA A 81 11.50 -1.26 12.78
N GLU A 82 10.74 -0.22 13.13
CA GLU A 82 11.16 0.79 14.13
C GLU A 82 11.26 0.21 15.55
N GLU A 83 10.58 -0.90 15.83
CA GLU A 83 10.71 -1.62 17.10
C GLU A 83 12.01 -2.41 17.15
N LEU A 84 12.49 -2.94 16.03
CA LEU A 84 13.58 -3.92 16.00
C LEU A 84 14.90 -3.34 15.48
N PHE A 85 14.85 -2.24 14.73
CA PHE A 85 16.00 -1.57 14.11
C PHE A 85 16.04 -0.10 14.50
N VAL A 86 17.25 0.46 14.58
CA VAL A 86 17.41 1.90 14.86
C VAL A 86 17.14 2.71 13.58
N PRO A 87 16.12 3.59 13.56
CA PRO A 87 15.74 4.31 12.35
C PRO A 87 16.78 5.35 11.92
N VAL A 88 16.87 5.56 10.61
CA VAL A 88 17.70 6.61 10.00
C VAL A 88 16.94 7.93 10.03
N ARG A 89 17.63 8.99 10.45
CA ARG A 89 17.10 10.35 10.51
C ARG A 89 17.69 11.27 9.43
N ALA A 90 18.96 11.10 9.11
CA ALA A 90 19.61 11.83 8.04
C ALA A 90 20.87 11.10 7.56
N SER A 91 21.29 11.40 6.35
CA SER A 91 22.55 10.94 5.78
C SER A 91 23.19 12.09 5.00
N GLY A 92 24.52 12.10 4.94
CA GLY A 92 25.22 13.13 4.20
C GLY A 92 26.68 12.81 3.98
N LYS A 93 27.28 13.54 3.04
CA LYS A 93 28.71 13.50 2.77
C LYS A 93 29.24 14.91 2.54
N ASP A 94 30.44 15.18 2.99
CA ASP A 94 31.15 16.43 2.74
C ASP A 94 32.67 16.16 2.59
N ASP A 95 33.48 17.22 2.59
CA ASP A 95 34.94 17.14 2.49
C ASP A 95 35.62 16.43 3.67
N LYS A 96 34.95 16.31 4.82
CA LYS A 96 35.49 15.73 6.06
C LYS A 96 35.10 14.28 6.26
N GLY A 97 33.94 13.85 5.75
CA GLY A 97 33.44 12.51 6.04
C GLY A 97 32.21 12.09 5.26
N PHE A 98 31.85 10.81 5.43
CA PHE A 98 30.51 10.29 5.20
C PHE A 98 29.80 10.12 6.55
N TYR A 99 28.51 10.42 6.60
CA TYR A 99 27.74 10.53 7.83
C TYR A 99 26.40 9.81 7.73
N LEU A 100 26.01 9.18 8.83
CA LEU A 100 24.68 8.62 9.03
C LEU A 100 24.21 9.01 10.44
N VAL A 101 23.05 9.65 10.50
CA VAL A 101 22.40 10.07 11.74
C VAL A 101 21.26 9.12 12.03
N LEU A 102 21.35 8.43 13.16
CA LEU A 102 20.37 7.48 13.66
C LEU A 102 19.57 8.13 14.78
N ASP A 103 18.29 7.77 14.88
CA ASP A 103 17.42 8.18 15.99
C ASP A 103 17.30 7.06 17.03
N PRO A 104 18.11 7.10 18.10
CA PRO A 104 18.03 6.14 19.18
C PRO A 104 16.90 6.46 20.17
N GLY A 105 16.18 7.58 20.06
CA GLY A 105 15.39 8.11 21.17
C GLY A 105 16.25 8.31 22.42
N GLN A 106 15.86 7.71 23.54
CA GLN A 106 16.63 7.75 24.80
C GLN A 106 17.70 6.65 24.92
N ALA A 107 17.88 5.83 23.88
CA ALA A 107 18.73 4.64 23.93
C ALA A 107 20.19 4.94 23.60
N SER A 108 21.07 3.98 23.88
CA SER A 108 22.48 4.02 23.51
C SER A 108 23.05 2.65 23.22
N PRO A 109 24.21 2.55 22.54
CA PRO A 109 24.86 1.27 22.30
C PRO A 109 25.07 0.52 23.62
N LEU A 110 24.72 -0.75 23.67
CA LEU A 110 24.77 -1.61 24.85
C LEU A 110 26.16 -1.63 25.50
N ASP A 111 27.21 -1.50 24.68
CA ASP A 111 28.60 -1.38 25.13
C ASP A 111 28.81 -0.24 26.14
N THR A 112 28.12 0.89 25.96
CA THR A 112 28.21 2.05 26.87
C THR A 112 27.79 1.70 28.29
N PHE A 113 26.82 0.80 28.47
CA PHE A 113 26.34 0.37 29.79
C PHE A 113 27.18 -0.76 30.37
N LEU A 114 27.72 -1.64 29.53
CA LEU A 114 28.59 -2.74 29.97
C LEU A 114 29.93 -2.23 30.51
N ASN A 115 30.44 -1.14 29.92
CA ASN A 115 31.70 -0.51 30.28
C ASN A 115 31.54 0.73 31.19
N ALA A 116 30.31 1.04 31.63
CA ALA A 116 30.05 2.12 32.56
C ALA A 116 30.72 1.85 33.93
N ALA A 117 31.24 2.91 34.57
CA ALA A 117 31.88 2.80 35.89
C ALA A 117 30.98 2.17 36.95
N ARG A 118 29.66 2.41 36.85
CA ARG A 118 28.63 1.73 37.63
C ARG A 118 27.63 1.08 36.68
N LYS A 119 27.59 -0.25 36.65
CA LYS A 119 26.64 -1.00 35.81
C LYS A 119 25.19 -0.72 36.24
N PRO A 120 24.26 -0.52 35.28
CA PRO A 120 22.82 -0.46 35.56
C PRO A 120 22.33 -1.71 36.30
N GLU A 121 21.29 -1.55 37.11
CA GLU A 121 20.81 -2.62 38.01
C GLU A 121 20.48 -3.92 37.26
N ILE A 122 19.85 -3.82 36.10
CA ILE A 122 19.50 -4.97 35.24
C ILE A 122 20.74 -5.80 34.87
N LEU A 123 21.85 -5.14 34.51
CA LEU A 123 23.10 -5.80 34.13
C LEU A 123 23.93 -6.24 35.34
N ALA A 124 23.94 -5.44 36.42
CA ALA A 124 24.63 -5.79 37.66
C ALA A 124 24.00 -7.01 38.36
N ARG A 125 22.70 -7.23 38.14
CA ARG A 125 21.90 -8.32 38.72
C ARG A 125 21.40 -9.30 37.65
N ALA A 126 22.12 -9.46 36.54
CA ALA A 126 21.70 -10.29 35.40
C ALA A 126 21.36 -11.75 35.78
N ARG A 127 21.91 -12.28 36.87
CA ARG A 127 21.63 -13.63 37.39
C ARG A 127 20.27 -13.76 38.11
N LEU A 128 19.64 -12.65 38.52
CA LEU A 128 18.34 -12.69 39.20
C LEU A 128 17.21 -12.97 38.20
N PRO A 129 16.16 -13.74 38.57
CA PRO A 129 15.12 -14.17 37.64
C PRO A 129 14.43 -13.02 36.89
N ARG A 130 14.14 -11.91 37.57
CA ARG A 130 13.50 -10.74 36.95
C ARG A 130 14.39 -10.08 35.89
N SER A 131 15.66 -9.82 36.22
CA SER A 131 16.62 -9.22 35.27
C SER A 131 16.91 -10.18 34.11
N ARG A 132 17.04 -11.47 34.41
CA ARG A 132 17.23 -12.53 33.43
C ARG A 132 16.04 -12.68 32.48
N HIS A 133 14.81 -12.64 33.00
CA HIS A 133 13.58 -12.64 32.20
C HIS A 133 13.62 -11.47 31.21
N LEU A 134 13.86 -10.25 31.69
CA LEU A 134 13.94 -9.07 30.83
C LEU A 134 15.06 -9.16 29.78
N LEU A 135 16.23 -9.71 30.12
CA LEU A 135 17.33 -9.91 29.17
C LEU A 135 16.98 -10.96 28.10
N TRP A 136 16.29 -12.04 28.47
CA TRP A 136 15.77 -13.00 27.49
C TRP A 136 14.62 -12.43 26.64
N SER A 137 13.73 -11.63 27.21
CA SER A 137 12.70 -10.92 26.44
C SER A 137 13.33 -9.95 25.44
N ASN A 138 14.44 -9.31 25.80
CA ASN A 138 15.24 -8.50 24.89
C ASN A 138 15.96 -9.35 23.83
N ALA A 139 16.48 -10.52 24.20
CA ALA A 139 17.06 -11.47 23.25
C ALA A 139 16.02 -11.95 22.22
N ARG A 140 14.76 -12.16 22.62
CA ARG A 140 13.64 -12.46 21.71
C ARG A 140 13.50 -11.39 20.62
N ARG A 141 13.60 -10.10 20.97
CA ARG A 141 13.57 -9.01 19.99
C ARG A 141 14.74 -9.11 18.99
N LEU A 142 15.95 -9.44 19.47
CA LEU A 142 17.10 -9.64 18.59
C LEU A 142 16.92 -10.84 17.66
N VAL A 143 16.30 -11.93 18.14
CA VAL A 143 15.93 -13.09 17.32
C VAL A 143 14.94 -12.69 16.23
N GLU A 144 13.88 -11.95 16.59
CA GLU A 144 12.90 -11.42 15.63
C GLU A 144 13.57 -10.51 14.58
N GLY A 145 14.47 -9.62 15.00
CA GLY A 145 15.20 -8.73 14.10
C GLY A 145 16.15 -9.47 13.15
N LEU A 146 16.89 -10.46 13.63
CA LEU A 146 17.75 -11.29 12.78
C LEU A 146 16.95 -12.14 11.80
N GLU A 147 15.83 -12.72 12.24
CA GLU A 147 14.94 -13.48 11.36
C GLU A 147 14.38 -12.61 10.24
N LEU A 148 13.95 -11.37 10.57
CA LEU A 148 13.54 -10.41 9.56
C LEU A 148 14.67 -10.13 8.55
N LEU A 149 15.92 -9.98 8.99
CA LEU A 149 17.07 -9.80 8.10
C LEU A 149 17.32 -11.05 7.22
N HIS A 150 17.30 -12.25 7.83
CA HIS A 150 17.56 -13.53 7.17
C HIS A 150 16.47 -13.88 6.15
N SER A 151 15.21 -13.54 6.44
CA SER A 151 14.09 -13.69 5.51
C SER A 151 14.29 -12.93 4.19
N GLN A 152 15.10 -11.87 4.21
CA GLN A 152 15.48 -11.08 3.03
C GLN A 152 16.79 -11.56 2.38
N GLY A 153 17.32 -12.72 2.79
CA GLY A 153 18.57 -13.27 2.29
C GLY A 153 19.82 -12.48 2.71
N ALA A 154 19.72 -11.70 3.80
CA ALA A 154 20.82 -10.88 4.32
C ALA A 154 21.41 -11.47 5.61
N ILE A 155 22.73 -11.36 5.76
CA ILE A 155 23.51 -11.80 6.92
C ILE A 155 24.12 -10.54 7.56
N HIS A 156 24.02 -10.39 8.89
CA HIS A 156 24.47 -9.19 9.62
C HIS A 156 26.00 -9.08 9.67
N ARG A 157 26.71 -10.18 9.97
CA ARG A 157 28.20 -10.30 10.02
C ARG A 157 28.94 -9.52 11.10
N ASN A 158 28.27 -8.59 11.78
CA ASN A 158 28.90 -7.72 12.77
C ASN A 158 28.02 -7.53 14.03
N LEU A 159 27.37 -8.60 14.51
CA LEU A 159 26.48 -8.49 15.67
C LEU A 159 27.31 -8.50 16.96
N ASP A 160 27.44 -7.34 17.60
CA ASP A 160 28.19 -7.14 18.84
C ASP A 160 27.50 -6.16 19.81
N THR A 161 28.21 -5.74 20.87
CA THR A 161 27.68 -4.81 21.88
C THR A 161 27.48 -3.39 21.38
N PHE A 162 28.07 -2.99 20.24
CA PHE A 162 27.78 -1.70 19.59
C PHE A 162 26.62 -1.80 18.59
N ALA A 163 26.40 -3.00 18.01
CA ALA A 163 25.28 -3.29 17.13
C ALA A 163 23.93 -3.36 17.86
N VAL A 164 23.91 -3.45 19.19
CA VAL A 164 22.67 -3.43 19.99
C VAL A 164 22.51 -2.09 20.69
N VAL A 165 21.35 -1.46 20.53
CA VAL A 165 21.00 -0.16 21.12
C VAL A 165 19.81 -0.34 22.07
N THR A 166 19.91 0.19 23.29
CA THR A 166 18.93 0.02 24.38
C THR A 166 18.93 1.22 25.32
N ALA A 167 17.79 1.53 25.95
CA ALA A 167 17.70 2.47 27.07
C ALA A 167 17.69 1.73 28.42
N LEU A 168 17.70 0.38 28.40
CA LEU A 168 17.57 -0.52 29.55
C LEU A 168 16.36 -0.18 30.41
N THR A 169 15.22 0.05 29.76
CA THR A 169 13.95 0.27 30.46
C THR A 169 13.46 -1.01 31.14
N PRO A 170 12.47 -0.94 32.06
CA PRO A 170 11.83 -2.12 32.63
C PRO A 170 11.11 -3.00 31.60
N GLU A 171 10.86 -2.48 30.39
CA GLU A 171 10.26 -3.20 29.27
C GLU A 171 11.33 -3.58 28.21
N PRO A 172 11.13 -4.65 27.44
CA PRO A 172 12.07 -5.05 26.39
C PRO A 172 12.19 -3.99 25.28
N ASP A 173 13.41 -3.48 25.04
CA ASP A 173 13.68 -2.32 24.18
C ASP A 173 14.90 -2.47 23.25
N PHE A 174 15.53 -3.65 23.18
CA PHE A 174 16.70 -3.90 22.33
C PHE A 174 16.37 -3.70 20.85
N ARG A 175 17.25 -2.97 20.15
CA ARG A 175 17.22 -2.70 18.71
C ARG A 175 18.57 -2.97 18.06
N ILE A 176 18.56 -3.35 16.79
CA ILE A 176 19.74 -3.68 15.99
C ILE A 176 20.17 -2.48 15.13
N THR A 177 21.47 -2.25 15.03
CA THR A 177 22.18 -1.38 14.08
C THR A 177 23.47 -2.09 13.62
N GLY A 178 24.31 -1.48 12.79
CA GLY A 178 25.61 -2.06 12.43
C GLY A 178 25.65 -2.77 11.07
N PHE A 179 24.85 -2.30 10.10
CA PHE A 179 24.66 -2.98 8.81
C PHE A 179 25.75 -2.72 7.76
N GLU A 180 26.80 -1.95 8.08
CA GLU A 180 27.90 -1.62 7.16
C GLU A 180 28.60 -2.84 6.54
N TRP A 181 28.60 -3.97 7.24
CA TRP A 181 29.22 -5.22 6.77
C TRP A 181 28.22 -6.30 6.41
N SER A 182 26.92 -5.98 6.45
CA SER A 182 25.88 -6.93 6.11
C SER A 182 26.00 -7.36 4.64
N MET A 183 25.69 -8.62 4.36
CA MET A 183 25.89 -9.24 3.05
C MET A 183 24.62 -9.92 2.59
N ARG A 184 24.24 -9.72 1.32
CA ARG A 184 23.13 -10.45 0.69
C ARG A 184 23.68 -11.62 -0.13
N ILE A 185 23.04 -12.77 -0.02
CA ILE A 185 23.50 -13.99 -0.71
C ILE A 185 23.38 -13.86 -2.24
N ALA A 186 22.51 -12.99 -2.75
CA ALA A 186 22.35 -12.74 -4.19
C ALA A 186 23.45 -11.87 -4.82
N SER A 187 24.23 -11.10 -4.05
CA SER A 187 25.23 -10.15 -4.59
C SER A 187 26.56 -10.82 -4.91
N SER A 188 26.61 -11.60 -5.98
CA SER A 188 27.85 -12.17 -6.55
C SER A 188 28.36 -11.38 -7.76
N GLY A 189 28.31 -10.04 -7.70
CA GLY A 189 29.10 -9.19 -8.59
C GLY A 189 30.52 -9.03 -8.05
N ALA A 190 31.55 -9.17 -8.89
CA ALA A 190 32.91 -8.83 -8.48
C ALA A 190 32.97 -7.33 -8.09
N PRO A 191 33.39 -6.97 -6.86
CA PRO A 191 33.51 -5.57 -6.48
C PRO A 191 34.51 -4.88 -7.41
N LYS A 192 34.14 -3.72 -7.97
CA LYS A 192 35.07 -2.81 -8.63
C LYS A 192 35.89 -2.10 -7.55
N GLY A 193 36.87 -2.78 -6.93
CA GLY A 193 37.67 -2.18 -5.86
C GLY A 193 38.54 -3.17 -5.07
N LYS A 194 39.37 -2.65 -4.16
CA LYS A 194 40.18 -3.48 -3.25
C LYS A 194 39.27 -4.12 -2.21
N LYS A 195 39.30 -5.45 -2.08
CA LYS A 195 38.51 -6.18 -1.07
C LYS A 195 38.92 -5.75 0.34
N LYS A 196 38.07 -5.00 1.05
CA LYS A 196 38.19 -4.77 2.50
C LYS A 196 37.51 -5.91 3.27
N THR A 197 38.19 -6.43 4.28
CA THR A 197 37.71 -7.53 5.12
C THR A 197 36.99 -6.96 6.35
N PRO A 198 35.84 -7.50 6.78
CA PRO A 198 35.18 -7.05 8.00
C PRO A 198 36.07 -7.26 9.23
N PRO A 199 35.83 -6.52 10.34
CA PRO A 199 36.64 -6.59 11.56
C PRO A 199 36.77 -7.98 12.20
N ARG A 200 35.83 -8.91 11.93
CA ARG A 200 35.76 -10.26 12.52
C ARG A 200 35.89 -11.42 11.50
N GLY A 201 36.59 -11.23 10.39
CA GLY A 201 36.59 -12.19 9.26
C GLY A 201 37.22 -13.57 9.52
N LYS A 202 36.39 -14.64 9.44
CA LYS A 202 36.76 -16.00 8.99
C LYS A 202 36.54 -16.12 7.47
N GLU A 203 37.11 -17.14 6.82
CA GLU A 203 36.98 -17.38 5.37
C GLU A 203 35.54 -17.68 4.90
N THR A 204 34.65 -18.15 5.78
CA THR A 204 33.25 -18.52 5.45
C THR A 204 32.24 -17.88 6.39
N VAL A 205 31.08 -17.47 5.83
CA VAL A 205 30.00 -16.75 6.55
C VAL A 205 28.65 -17.35 6.13
N SER A 206 27.70 -17.48 7.07
CA SER A 206 26.35 -18.02 6.84
C SER A 206 25.35 -17.47 7.86
N PHE A 207 24.05 -17.70 7.67
CA PHE A 207 23.01 -17.34 8.66
C PHE A 207 23.31 -17.91 10.07
N ALA A 208 23.85 -19.13 10.13
CA ALA A 208 24.26 -19.76 11.39
C ALA A 208 25.36 -18.98 12.14
N HIS A 209 26.16 -18.17 11.44
CA HIS A 209 27.14 -17.31 12.09
C HIS A 209 26.49 -16.17 12.88
N ASP A 210 25.43 -15.54 12.37
CA ASP A 210 24.71 -14.50 13.12
C ASP A 210 24.06 -15.09 14.38
N TRP A 211 23.51 -16.30 14.30
CA TRP A 211 22.96 -17.01 15.46
C TRP A 211 24.02 -17.32 16.51
N ARG A 212 25.22 -17.71 16.07
CA ARG A 212 26.38 -17.92 16.96
C ARG A 212 26.79 -16.63 17.66
N ASP A 213 26.90 -15.53 16.91
CA ASP A 213 27.27 -14.23 17.47
C ASP A 213 26.22 -13.75 18.48
N LEU A 214 24.93 -13.95 18.21
CA LEU A 214 23.86 -13.67 19.15
C LEU A 214 23.96 -14.54 20.41
N ALA A 215 24.24 -15.83 20.28
CA ALA A 215 24.39 -16.73 21.43
C ALA A 215 25.54 -16.29 22.35
N LEU A 216 26.68 -15.88 21.78
CA LEU A 216 27.81 -15.36 22.53
C LEU A 216 27.48 -14.02 23.22
N LEU A 217 26.72 -13.15 22.56
CA LEU A 217 26.23 -11.90 23.14
C LEU A 217 25.30 -12.16 24.33
N ILE A 218 24.34 -13.07 24.18
CA ILE A 218 23.40 -13.45 25.25
C ILE A 218 24.16 -14.07 26.42
N ALA A 219 25.09 -15.00 26.17
CA ALA A 219 25.91 -15.62 27.20
C ALA A 219 26.69 -14.56 28.00
N ARG A 220 27.27 -13.56 27.32
CA ARG A 220 27.96 -12.43 27.97
C ARG A 220 27.01 -11.59 28.84
N LEU A 221 25.79 -11.33 28.38
CA LEU A 221 24.80 -10.53 29.12
C LEU A 221 24.27 -11.25 30.36
N LEU A 222 24.06 -12.56 30.25
CA LEU A 222 23.57 -13.42 31.32
C LEU A 222 24.68 -13.93 32.24
N ASP A 223 25.93 -13.53 32.01
CA ASP A 223 27.10 -13.98 32.79
C ASP A 223 27.26 -15.51 32.78
N ILE A 224 27.07 -16.12 31.60
CA ILE A 224 27.27 -17.55 31.33
C ILE A 224 28.66 -17.73 30.68
N PRO A 225 29.55 -18.59 31.22
CA PRO A 225 30.90 -18.78 30.69
C PRO A 225 30.90 -19.38 29.28
N ALA A 226 31.46 -18.66 28.30
CA ALA A 226 31.45 -19.07 26.89
C ALA A 226 32.32 -20.32 26.61
N ASP A 227 33.40 -20.51 27.37
CA ASP A 227 34.28 -21.67 27.33
C ASP A 227 33.53 -22.94 27.77
N LYS A 228 32.80 -22.89 28.89
CA LYS A 228 31.97 -24.01 29.36
C LYS A 228 30.78 -24.29 28.45
N LEU A 229 30.20 -23.23 27.88
CA LEU A 229 29.07 -23.35 26.97
C LEU A 229 29.44 -24.11 25.70
N ALA A 230 30.65 -23.87 25.16
CA ALA A 230 31.19 -24.52 23.97
C ALA A 230 31.65 -25.98 24.21
N ASP A 231 31.94 -26.37 25.45
CA ASP A 231 32.34 -27.73 25.79
C ASP A 231 31.14 -28.67 25.95
N TYR A 232 30.88 -29.49 24.94
CA TYR A 232 29.79 -30.47 24.94
C TYR A 232 29.90 -31.54 26.05
N LYS A 233 31.09 -31.74 26.63
CA LYS A 233 31.29 -32.73 27.71
C LYS A 233 30.67 -32.30 29.03
N ILE A 234 30.46 -31.00 29.22
CA ILE A 234 29.83 -30.46 30.44
C ILE A 234 28.31 -30.60 30.30
N PRO A 235 27.60 -31.25 31.24
CA PRO A 235 26.14 -31.31 31.22
C PRO A 235 25.53 -29.89 31.20
N PRO A 236 24.42 -29.64 30.48
CA PRO A 236 23.82 -28.30 30.42
C PRO A 236 23.49 -27.69 31.80
N SER A 237 23.18 -28.52 32.80
CA SER A 237 22.94 -28.08 34.20
C SER A 237 24.17 -27.51 34.91
N ASP A 238 25.37 -27.87 34.45
CA ASP A 238 26.63 -27.60 35.15
C ASP A 238 27.41 -26.44 34.50
N VAL A 239 26.87 -25.86 33.43
CA VAL A 239 27.49 -24.75 32.70
C VAL A 239 27.42 -23.45 33.52
N ALA A 240 26.27 -23.14 34.12
CA ALA A 240 26.09 -21.99 35.00
C ALA A 240 24.98 -22.25 36.03
N GLU A 241 25.26 -22.03 37.32
CA GLU A 241 24.34 -22.36 38.43
C GLU A 241 23.00 -21.62 38.37
N HIS A 242 22.99 -20.39 37.87
CA HIS A 242 21.75 -19.61 37.77
C HIS A 242 20.94 -19.97 36.54
N ALA A 243 21.54 -20.53 35.48
CA ALA A 243 20.88 -20.83 34.20
C ALA A 243 20.25 -22.23 34.21
N SER A 244 19.04 -22.36 33.67
CA SER A 244 18.40 -23.66 33.47
C SER A 244 19.07 -24.45 32.34
N ALA A 245 18.94 -25.78 32.37
CA ALA A 245 19.41 -26.63 31.29
C ALA A 245 18.76 -26.29 29.93
N ALA A 246 17.54 -25.75 29.92
CA ALA A 246 16.87 -25.32 28.69
C ALA A 246 17.53 -24.08 28.07
N GLU A 247 17.86 -23.07 28.88
CA GLU A 247 18.62 -21.88 28.44
C GLU A 247 19.97 -22.26 27.82
N VAL A 248 20.72 -23.13 28.50
CA VAL A 248 22.04 -23.57 28.04
C VAL A 248 21.94 -24.38 26.75
N ARG A 249 20.94 -25.27 26.62
CA ARG A 249 20.69 -26.03 25.37
C ARG A 249 20.37 -25.11 24.20
N LEU A 250 19.51 -24.11 24.39
CA LEU A 250 19.18 -23.15 23.33
C LEU A 250 20.46 -22.44 22.83
N LEU A 251 21.29 -21.97 23.75
CA LEU A 251 22.57 -21.33 23.40
C LEU A 251 23.53 -22.30 22.68
N ARG A 252 23.61 -23.58 23.09
CA ARG A 252 24.43 -24.60 22.41
C ARG A 252 23.95 -24.91 20.99
N ILE A 253 22.63 -24.95 20.79
CA ILE A 253 22.03 -25.11 19.46
C ILE A 253 22.42 -23.93 18.56
N MET A 254 22.27 -22.69 19.06
CA MET A 254 22.64 -21.49 18.31
C MET A 254 24.15 -21.40 18.00
N LEU A 255 25.02 -21.89 18.88
CA LEU A 255 26.47 -21.99 18.63
C LEU A 255 26.83 -23.04 17.55
N GLY A 256 25.93 -23.99 17.30
CA GLY A 256 26.15 -25.16 16.44
C GLY A 256 26.88 -26.31 17.14
N VAL A 257 26.90 -26.33 18.47
CA VAL A 257 27.44 -27.44 19.27
C VAL A 257 26.45 -28.60 19.27
N GLU A 258 25.17 -28.30 19.46
CA GLU A 258 24.06 -29.24 19.29
C GLU A 258 23.48 -29.09 17.88
N LYS A 259 23.41 -30.20 17.13
CA LYS A 259 22.91 -30.18 15.75
C LYS A 259 21.39 -30.29 15.73
N VAL A 260 20.76 -29.46 14.91
CA VAL A 260 19.34 -29.50 14.56
C VAL A 260 19.18 -29.53 13.05
N GLU A 261 18.05 -30.04 12.55
CA GLU A 261 17.80 -30.10 11.10
C GLU A 261 17.67 -28.69 10.48
N ARG A 262 17.02 -27.76 11.19
CA ARG A 262 16.78 -26.39 10.72
C ARG A 262 16.89 -25.42 11.89
N LEU A 263 17.78 -24.43 11.74
CA LEU A 263 17.99 -23.35 12.70
C LEU A 263 17.53 -22.02 12.09
N ASP A 264 16.37 -21.54 12.52
CA ASP A 264 15.80 -20.25 12.13
C ASP A 264 15.11 -19.55 13.31
N GLY A 265 14.67 -18.31 13.10
CA GLY A 265 13.99 -17.51 14.12
C GLY A 265 12.72 -18.15 14.69
N PRO A 266 11.83 -18.74 13.87
CA PRO A 266 10.67 -19.48 14.36
C PRO A 266 11.04 -20.64 15.28
N PHE A 267 12.05 -21.44 14.92
CA PHE A 267 12.54 -22.52 15.78
C PHE A 267 13.09 -21.96 17.10
N ILE A 268 13.99 -20.97 17.04
CA ILE A 268 14.60 -20.36 18.23
C ILE A 268 13.51 -19.78 19.15
N SER A 269 12.54 -19.05 18.59
CA SER A 269 11.40 -18.49 19.34
C SER A 269 10.56 -19.58 19.99
N SER A 270 10.30 -20.69 19.30
CA SER A 270 9.52 -21.81 19.86
C SER A 270 10.19 -22.48 21.08
N VAL A 271 11.52 -22.44 21.16
CA VAL A 271 12.29 -22.95 22.31
C VAL A 271 12.43 -21.87 23.39
N LEU A 272 12.50 -20.60 22.98
CA LEU A 272 12.63 -19.45 23.88
C LEU A 272 11.34 -19.15 24.66
N ASP A 273 10.17 -19.32 24.05
CA ASP A 273 8.88 -19.04 24.69
C ASP A 273 8.67 -19.87 25.98
N PRO A 274 8.86 -21.20 26.00
CA PRO A 274 8.83 -21.98 27.23
C PRO A 274 9.88 -21.58 28.27
N ILE A 275 11.05 -21.08 27.83
CA ILE A 275 12.09 -20.58 28.73
C ILE A 275 11.60 -19.31 29.43
N LEU A 276 11.00 -18.38 28.70
CA LEU A 276 10.41 -17.16 29.24
C LEU A 276 9.32 -17.51 30.26
N ASP A 277 8.37 -18.39 29.90
CA ASP A 277 7.29 -18.83 30.79
C ASP A 277 7.82 -19.49 32.06
N SER A 278 8.90 -20.27 31.94
CA SER A 278 9.55 -20.93 33.09
C SER A 278 10.23 -19.92 34.02
N ILE A 279 10.90 -18.90 33.48
CA ILE A 279 11.53 -17.86 34.29
C ILE A 279 10.46 -16.96 34.91
N GLU A 280 9.39 -16.63 34.17
CA GLU A 280 8.23 -15.89 34.70
C GLU A 280 7.57 -16.68 35.84
N SER A 281 7.43 -18.00 35.68
CA SER A 281 6.98 -18.89 36.74
C SER A 281 7.94 -18.92 37.94
N GLU A 282 9.26 -18.83 37.73
CA GLU A 282 10.23 -18.70 38.83
C GLU A 282 10.07 -17.36 39.57
N VAL A 283 9.84 -16.28 38.82
CA VAL A 283 9.53 -14.95 39.38
C VAL A 283 8.24 -14.99 40.19
N ALA A 284 7.22 -15.71 39.72
CA ALA A 284 5.93 -15.86 40.39
C ALA A 284 5.94 -16.86 41.57
N ARG A 285 6.77 -17.92 41.51
CA ARG A 285 6.91 -18.95 42.56
C ARG A 285 7.78 -18.52 43.73
N ARG A 286 8.67 -17.55 43.54
CA ARG A 286 9.17 -16.79 44.68
C ARG A 286 7.97 -15.99 45.17
N ASP A 287 7.47 -16.25 46.40
CA ASP A 287 6.34 -15.61 47.10
C ASP A 287 6.41 -14.07 47.14
N ALA A 288 6.45 -13.43 45.98
CA ALA A 288 6.48 -12.01 45.81
C ALA A 288 5.02 -11.57 45.90
N ARG A 289 4.62 -11.09 47.08
CA ARG A 289 3.31 -10.45 47.27
C ARG A 289 3.42 -8.98 46.90
N TYR A 290 2.29 -8.37 46.53
CA TYR A 290 2.15 -6.92 46.47
C TYR A 290 2.15 -6.38 47.90
N CYS A 291 3.25 -5.77 48.33
CA CYS A 291 3.33 -5.20 49.67
C CYS A 291 2.61 -3.84 49.73
N LEU A 292 1.66 -3.71 50.66
CA LEU A 292 0.92 -2.48 50.95
C LEU A 292 1.24 -2.01 52.38
N ALA A 293 1.91 -0.86 52.51
CA ALA A 293 2.16 -0.21 53.78
C ALA A 293 0.93 0.58 54.24
N LEU A 294 0.43 0.30 55.45
CA LEU A 294 -0.74 0.93 56.05
C LEU A 294 -0.33 1.84 57.21
N ARG A 295 -0.71 3.12 57.15
CA ARG A 295 -0.46 4.07 58.24
C ARG A 295 -1.58 4.01 59.27
N PHE A 296 -1.30 3.48 60.45
CA PHE A 296 -2.22 3.50 61.60
C PHE A 296 -1.77 4.50 62.68
N GLY A 297 -2.73 4.92 63.52
CA GLY A 297 -2.50 5.76 64.69
C GLY A 297 -3.59 6.82 64.88
N PRO A 298 -3.62 7.52 66.02
CA PRO A 298 -4.67 8.49 66.36
C PRO A 298 -4.79 9.66 65.36
N GLU A 299 -3.66 10.03 64.73
CA GLU A 299 -3.55 11.07 63.69
C GLU A 299 -3.83 10.55 62.26
N SER A 300 -4.08 9.25 62.08
CA SER A 300 -4.27 8.65 60.74
C SER A 300 -5.73 8.76 60.27
N GLN A 301 -5.92 9.27 59.05
CA GLN A 301 -7.24 9.30 58.40
C GLN A 301 -7.77 7.88 58.16
N LEU A 302 -6.90 6.93 57.80
CA LEU A 302 -7.26 5.53 57.68
C LEU A 302 -7.80 4.96 59.02
N SER A 303 -7.17 5.28 60.15
CA SER A 303 -7.62 4.82 61.46
C SER A 303 -8.99 5.39 61.85
N GLN A 304 -9.27 6.65 61.51
CA GLN A 304 -10.58 7.26 61.74
C GLN A 304 -11.67 6.65 60.84
N ALA A 305 -11.34 6.34 59.58
CA ALA A 305 -12.26 5.66 58.67
C ALA A 305 -12.61 4.25 59.17
N ILE A 306 -11.61 3.47 59.60
CA ILE A 306 -11.81 2.13 60.19
C ILE A 306 -12.63 2.19 61.48
N ARG A 307 -12.34 3.15 62.37
CA ARG A 307 -13.13 3.35 63.60
C ARG A 307 -14.60 3.64 63.26
N THR A 308 -14.85 4.47 62.26
CA THR A 308 -16.23 4.83 61.88
C THR A 308 -16.95 3.64 61.25
N ALA A 309 -16.32 2.93 60.32
CA ALA A 309 -16.89 1.76 59.66
C ALA A 309 -17.15 0.58 60.62
N SER A 310 -16.29 0.41 61.64
CA SER A 310 -16.49 -0.59 62.70
C SER A 310 -17.50 -0.19 63.79
N GLY A 311 -18.27 0.89 63.59
CA GLY A 311 -19.24 1.36 64.59
C GLY A 311 -18.59 1.84 65.90
N LYS A 312 -17.35 2.36 65.82
CA LYS A 312 -16.50 2.79 66.93
C LYS A 312 -16.04 1.68 67.87
N GLN A 313 -16.07 0.41 67.43
CA GLN A 313 -15.59 -0.72 68.23
C GLN A 313 -14.06 -0.89 68.19
N ILE A 314 -13.42 -0.46 67.09
CA ILE A 314 -11.95 -0.57 66.93
C ILE A 314 -11.30 0.75 67.34
N GLU A 315 -10.39 0.69 68.32
CA GLU A 315 -9.65 1.84 68.81
C GLU A 315 -8.55 2.30 67.83
N THR A 316 -8.34 3.62 67.69
CA THR A 316 -7.35 4.16 66.73
C THR A 316 -5.89 3.85 67.11
N SER A 317 -5.66 3.49 68.38
CA SER A 317 -4.38 3.02 68.91
C SER A 317 -4.15 1.51 68.69
N ASP A 318 -5.19 0.74 68.39
CA ASP A 318 -5.10 -0.71 68.22
C ASP A 318 -4.80 -1.06 66.75
N GLY A 319 -3.52 -1.02 66.39
CA GLY A 319 -3.08 -1.32 65.02
C GLY A 319 -3.31 -2.76 64.58
N GLU A 320 -3.45 -3.72 65.50
CA GLU A 320 -3.64 -5.13 65.16
C GLU A 320 -5.09 -5.40 64.75
N GLN A 321 -6.06 -4.87 65.50
CA GLN A 321 -7.47 -4.95 65.12
C GLN A 321 -7.76 -4.18 63.84
N GLN A 322 -7.12 -3.01 63.64
CA GLN A 322 -7.23 -2.26 62.39
C GLN A 322 -6.67 -3.03 61.20
N LEU A 323 -5.53 -3.71 61.35
CA LEU A 323 -4.96 -4.55 60.29
C LEU A 323 -5.88 -5.71 59.92
N ARG A 324 -6.48 -6.38 60.91
CA ARG A 324 -7.47 -7.45 60.68
C ARG A 324 -8.72 -6.94 59.97
N PHE A 325 -9.23 -5.78 60.38
CA PHE A 325 -10.37 -5.15 59.71
C PHE A 325 -10.11 -4.92 58.22
N VAL A 326 -8.96 -4.36 57.85
CA VAL A 326 -8.61 -4.13 56.44
C VAL A 326 -8.54 -5.45 55.66
N ALA A 327 -7.97 -6.50 56.25
CA ALA A 327 -7.89 -7.81 55.61
C ALA A 327 -9.28 -8.45 55.37
N ASP A 328 -10.19 -8.34 56.33
CA ASP A 328 -11.55 -8.89 56.25
C ASP A 328 -12.45 -8.11 55.28
N ASP A 329 -12.27 -6.78 55.26
CA ASP A 329 -13.01 -5.87 54.41
C ASP A 329 -12.66 -6.04 52.93
N LEU A 330 -11.39 -6.25 52.59
CA LEU A 330 -10.94 -6.52 51.22
C LEU A 330 -11.48 -7.86 50.67
N GLY A 331 -11.85 -8.82 51.52
CA GLY A 331 -12.42 -10.10 51.10
C GLY A 331 -11.41 -10.98 50.35
N ALA A 332 -11.88 -11.95 49.55
CA ALA A 332 -10.99 -12.90 48.85
C ALA A 332 -10.40 -12.34 47.54
N GLN A 333 -11.14 -11.47 46.86
CA GLN A 333 -10.77 -10.89 45.55
C GLN A 333 -11.16 -9.40 45.50
N PRO A 334 -10.43 -8.50 46.21
CA PRO A 334 -10.66 -7.07 46.09
C PRO A 334 -10.43 -6.56 44.66
N LEU A 335 -11.21 -5.54 44.26
CA LEU A 335 -11.02 -4.87 42.98
C LEU A 335 -9.99 -3.75 43.13
N PHE A 336 -8.95 -3.78 42.30
CA PHE A 336 -8.07 -2.64 42.10
C PHE A 336 -8.61 -1.79 40.96
N GLN A 337 -8.84 -0.50 41.21
CA GLN A 337 -9.47 0.41 40.25
C GLN A 337 -8.66 1.70 40.09
N THR A 338 -8.65 2.20 38.86
CA THR A 338 -8.18 3.56 38.56
C THR A 338 -9.41 4.45 38.34
N LEU A 339 -9.46 5.57 39.05
CA LEU A 339 -10.58 6.52 39.04
C LEU A 339 -10.15 7.87 38.46
N ARG A 340 -11.09 8.55 37.82
CA ARG A 340 -10.95 9.94 37.35
C ARG A 340 -11.19 10.91 38.49
N ASP A 341 -10.20 11.73 38.82
CA ASP A 341 -10.23 12.71 39.92
C ASP A 341 -9.76 14.08 39.40
N GLY A 342 -10.68 14.84 38.79
CA GLY A 342 -10.35 16.06 38.04
C GLY A 342 -9.43 15.76 36.85
N ASN A 343 -8.28 16.45 36.77
CA ASN A 343 -7.23 16.19 35.77
C ASN A 343 -6.21 15.12 36.20
N ARG A 344 -6.40 14.47 37.36
CA ARG A 344 -5.50 13.44 37.88
C ARG A 344 -6.18 12.08 37.93
N GLN A 345 -5.37 11.03 37.94
CA GLN A 345 -5.81 9.67 38.21
C GLN A 345 -5.61 9.35 39.67
N ARG A 346 -6.54 8.59 40.25
CA ARG A 346 -6.47 8.10 41.62
C ARG A 346 -6.61 6.57 41.60
N HIS A 347 -5.77 5.87 42.35
CA HIS A 347 -5.80 4.41 42.42
C HIS A 347 -6.37 3.95 43.76
N VAL A 348 -7.24 2.94 43.72
CA VAL A 348 -7.94 2.44 44.90
C VAL A 348 -8.04 0.92 44.94
N LEU A 349 -8.08 0.37 46.14
CA LEU A 349 -8.53 -1.00 46.43
C LEU A 349 -9.93 -0.93 47.04
N VAL A 350 -10.90 -1.55 46.40
CA VAL A 350 -12.30 -1.54 46.83
C VAL A 350 -12.57 -2.73 47.76
N GLY A 351 -12.86 -2.44 49.03
CA GLY A 351 -13.36 -3.39 50.03
C GLY A 351 -14.89 -3.42 50.10
N LYS A 352 -15.42 -4.19 51.04
CA LYS A 352 -16.89 -4.34 51.25
C LYS A 352 -17.52 -3.09 51.87
N GLN A 353 -16.78 -2.41 52.74
CA GLN A 353 -17.22 -1.23 53.50
C GLN A 353 -16.40 0.00 53.16
N LEU A 354 -15.10 -0.13 52.91
CA LEU A 354 -14.20 0.99 52.64
C LEU A 354 -13.49 0.85 51.29
N THR A 355 -13.17 2.01 50.69
CA THR A 355 -12.35 2.11 49.49
C THR A 355 -10.98 2.70 49.85
N TYR A 356 -9.93 1.89 49.83
CA TYR A 356 -8.58 2.25 50.28
C TYR A 356 -7.80 2.98 49.17
N ARG A 357 -7.25 4.16 49.45
CA ARG A 357 -6.45 4.90 48.46
C ARG A 357 -5.01 4.43 48.42
N ILE A 358 -4.52 4.12 47.22
CA ILE A 358 -3.23 3.50 47.00
C ILE A 358 -2.29 4.52 46.33
N ASN A 359 -1.14 4.77 46.95
CA ASN A 359 -0.11 5.70 46.48
C ASN A 359 1.24 4.97 46.35
N PRO A 360 2.19 5.48 45.54
CA PRO A 360 3.55 4.94 45.52
C PRO A 360 4.23 5.22 46.87
N TYR A 361 4.98 4.24 47.36
CA TYR A 361 5.70 4.39 48.63
C TYR A 361 6.94 5.28 48.46
N ARG A 362 7.19 6.13 49.46
CA ARG A 362 8.41 6.96 49.55
C ARG A 362 9.13 6.68 50.86
N GLN A 363 10.43 6.41 50.77
CA GLN A 363 11.26 6.21 51.95
C GLN A 363 11.51 7.55 52.66
N GLN A 364 11.30 7.58 53.98
CA GLN A 364 11.49 8.80 54.76
C GLN A 364 12.99 9.12 54.90
N ARG A 365 13.36 10.39 54.72
CA ARG A 365 14.74 10.94 54.83
C ARG A 365 15.70 10.58 53.68
N THR A 366 15.19 10.31 52.48
CA THR A 366 15.99 10.14 51.25
C THR A 366 15.41 10.99 50.11
N ASP A 367 16.27 11.49 49.21
CA ASP A 367 15.86 12.23 47.99
C ASP A 367 15.36 11.31 46.85
N GLU A 368 15.24 10.00 47.08
CA GLU A 368 14.72 9.06 46.09
C GLU A 368 13.27 9.40 45.68
N GLU A 369 12.98 9.26 44.37
CA GLU A 369 11.62 9.40 43.84
C GLU A 369 10.71 8.27 44.36
N PRO A 370 9.41 8.54 44.58
CA PRO A 370 8.44 7.51 44.95
C PRO A 370 8.37 6.41 43.89
N THR A 371 8.42 5.16 44.29
CA THR A 371 8.34 4.01 43.36
C THR A 371 7.11 3.17 43.66
N TRP A 372 6.61 2.47 42.63
CA TRP A 372 5.51 1.51 42.75
C TRP A 372 5.97 0.10 43.14
N GLU A 373 7.25 -0.07 43.47
CA GLU A 373 7.77 -1.32 44.02
C GLU A 373 7.04 -1.71 45.32
N PHE A 374 6.66 -0.71 46.13
CA PHE A 374 5.77 -0.86 47.28
C PHE A 374 4.65 0.16 47.20
N ALA A 375 3.48 -0.18 47.73
CA ALA A 375 2.37 0.75 47.82
C ALA A 375 2.17 1.26 49.25
N PHE A 376 1.50 2.39 49.35
CA PHE A 376 1.23 3.08 50.59
C PHE A 376 -0.24 3.54 50.66
N CYS A 377 -0.88 3.32 51.81
CA CYS A 377 -2.22 3.79 52.10
C CYS A 377 -2.28 4.41 53.50
N ASP A 378 -2.78 5.64 53.56
CA ASP A 378 -2.98 6.43 54.77
C ASP A 378 -4.41 6.96 54.92
N ARG A 379 -5.29 6.64 53.97
CA ARG A 379 -6.68 7.09 53.94
C ARG A 379 -7.58 6.10 53.18
N ALA A 380 -8.84 6.04 53.59
CA ALA A 380 -9.89 5.30 52.90
C ALA A 380 -11.15 6.16 52.81
N ASP A 381 -11.95 5.94 51.77
CA ASP A 381 -13.22 6.61 51.51
C ASP A 381 -14.40 5.66 51.80
N ASP A 382 -15.50 6.20 52.33
CA ASP A 382 -16.70 5.47 52.73
C ASP A 382 -17.62 5.11 51.53
N ALA A 383 -17.31 5.65 50.35
CA ALA A 383 -18.11 5.53 49.15
C ALA A 383 -17.51 4.51 48.17
N ILE A 384 -18.37 3.67 47.59
CA ILE A 384 -18.02 2.82 46.44
C ILE A 384 -17.90 3.74 45.20
N PRO A 385 -16.86 3.59 44.37
CA PRO A 385 -16.70 4.40 43.17
C PRO A 385 -17.91 4.27 42.21
N THR A 386 -18.43 5.40 41.73
CA THR A 386 -19.53 5.41 40.74
C THR A 386 -19.03 4.97 39.36
N GLN A 387 -19.85 4.22 38.61
CA GLN A 387 -19.46 3.68 37.29
C GLN A 387 -18.88 4.72 36.32
N GLY A 388 -19.36 5.97 36.35
CA GLY A 388 -18.86 7.04 35.49
C GLY A 388 -17.47 7.59 35.85
N ALA A 389 -16.95 7.31 37.05
CA ALA A 389 -15.63 7.73 37.50
C ALA A 389 -14.55 6.66 37.28
N ILE A 390 -14.93 5.41 36.98
CA ILE A 390 -14.01 4.28 36.84
C ILE A 390 -13.36 4.31 35.45
N ILE A 391 -12.04 4.45 35.40
CA ILE A 391 -11.21 4.42 34.19
C ILE A 391 -10.91 2.98 33.77
N GLY A 392 -10.68 2.10 34.75
CA GLY A 392 -10.48 0.67 34.55
C GLY A 392 -10.42 -0.08 35.87
N SER A 393 -10.67 -1.39 35.82
CA SER A 393 -10.81 -2.25 36.99
C SER A 393 -10.20 -3.62 36.73
N THR A 394 -9.46 -4.16 37.71
CA THR A 394 -8.90 -5.50 37.66
C THR A 394 -9.04 -6.17 39.03
N ALA A 395 -9.21 -7.49 39.06
CA ALA A 395 -9.29 -8.23 40.31
C ALA A 395 -7.88 -8.53 40.84
N CYS A 396 -7.66 -8.30 42.14
CA CYS A 396 -6.47 -8.71 42.86
C CYS A 396 -6.89 -9.77 43.89
N THR A 397 -6.17 -10.89 44.02
CA THR A 397 -6.47 -11.85 45.10
C THR A 397 -5.88 -11.34 46.41
N ASN A 398 -6.59 -11.51 47.52
CA ASN A 398 -6.09 -11.08 48.82
C ASN A 398 -4.84 -11.89 49.24
N ALA A 399 -4.72 -13.14 48.79
CA ALA A 399 -3.51 -13.96 48.97
C ALA A 399 -2.26 -13.37 48.28
N ALA A 400 -2.45 -12.55 47.24
CA ALA A 400 -1.37 -11.84 46.56
C ALA A 400 -0.98 -10.52 47.24
N LEU A 401 -1.73 -10.05 48.26
CA LEU A 401 -1.44 -8.84 49.02
C LEU A 401 -0.70 -9.20 50.32
N GLU A 402 0.32 -8.40 50.66
CA GLU A 402 0.91 -8.42 52.00
C GLU A 402 0.68 -7.07 52.66
N LEU A 403 -0.22 -7.03 53.64
CA LEU A 403 -0.55 -5.84 54.42
C LEU A 403 0.46 -5.68 55.55
N VAL A 404 1.16 -4.54 55.59
CA VAL A 404 2.21 -4.29 56.57
C VAL A 404 1.97 -2.93 57.25
N PRO A 405 1.91 -2.86 58.59
CA PRO A 405 1.90 -1.58 59.29
C PRO A 405 3.13 -0.72 58.93
N LEU A 406 2.94 0.59 58.73
CA LEU A 406 4.00 1.48 58.22
C LEU A 406 5.28 1.47 59.08
N ASN A 407 5.14 1.39 60.40
CA ASN A 407 6.26 1.31 61.34
C ASN A 407 7.14 0.05 61.14
N VAL A 408 6.53 -1.06 60.71
CA VAL A 408 7.22 -2.32 60.37
C VAL A 408 7.75 -2.29 58.93
N ALA A 409 7.02 -1.65 58.02
CA ALA A 409 7.39 -1.50 56.62
C ALA A 409 8.74 -0.77 56.46
N VAL A 410 8.94 0.33 57.20
CA VAL A 410 10.18 1.13 57.16
C VAL A 410 11.44 0.30 57.46
N GLN A 411 11.34 -0.71 58.33
CA GLN A 411 12.47 -1.57 58.69
C GLN A 411 12.65 -2.78 57.77
N SER A 412 11.55 -3.30 57.19
CA SER A 412 11.56 -4.55 56.42
C SER A 412 11.74 -4.33 54.90
N PHE A 413 11.27 -3.21 54.36
CA PHE A 413 11.28 -2.93 52.91
C PHE A 413 12.69 -2.91 52.28
N PRO A 414 13.74 -2.34 52.91
CA PRO A 414 15.10 -2.41 52.36
C PRO A 414 15.60 -3.84 52.12
N ARG A 415 15.17 -4.81 52.94
CA ARG A 415 15.55 -6.24 52.80
C ARG A 415 14.68 -7.00 51.79
N ARG A 416 13.56 -6.41 51.38
CA ARG A 416 12.54 -6.98 50.49
C ARG A 416 12.59 -6.41 49.07
N ARG A 417 13.37 -5.34 48.82
CA ARG A 417 13.58 -4.80 47.48
C ARG A 417 14.01 -5.88 46.48
N GLY A 418 13.37 -5.92 45.33
CA GLY A 418 13.56 -6.91 44.27
C GLY A 418 12.99 -8.31 44.56
N LYS A 419 12.28 -8.50 45.69
CA LYS A 419 11.65 -9.78 46.09
C LYS A 419 10.12 -9.70 46.19
N VAL A 420 9.51 -8.60 45.75
CA VAL A 420 8.07 -8.30 45.84
C VAL A 420 7.49 -8.02 44.44
N GLN A 421 6.17 -8.19 44.28
CA GLN A 421 5.48 -7.83 43.03
C GLN A 421 5.37 -6.31 42.92
N ASN A 422 5.56 -5.77 41.70
CA ASN A 422 5.51 -4.33 41.47
C ASN A 422 4.08 -3.90 41.13
N TRP A 423 3.57 -2.88 41.81
CA TRP A 423 2.22 -2.37 41.60
C TRP A 423 1.99 -1.79 40.21
N THR A 424 3.03 -1.49 39.43
CA THR A 424 2.95 -1.15 37.99
C THR A 424 2.15 -2.18 37.19
N ASP A 425 2.17 -3.44 37.60
CA ASP A 425 1.52 -4.54 36.90
C ASP A 425 -0.02 -4.48 37.04
N LEU A 426 -0.52 -3.94 38.15
CA LEU A 426 -1.95 -3.68 38.36
C LEU A 426 -2.38 -2.35 37.73
N LEU A 427 -1.47 -1.36 37.72
CA LEU A 427 -1.70 -0.06 37.08
C LEU A 427 -1.90 -0.21 35.56
N SER A 428 -1.04 -0.97 34.89
CA SER A 428 -1.15 -1.22 33.44
C SER A 428 -2.44 -1.95 33.05
N LYS A 429 -2.92 -2.87 33.90
CA LYS A 429 -4.20 -3.59 33.69
C LYS A 429 -5.43 -2.71 33.87
N THR A 430 -5.32 -1.57 34.55
CA THR A 430 -6.44 -0.65 34.82
C THR A 430 -6.36 0.68 34.08
N SER A 431 -5.23 0.95 33.42
CA SER A 431 -5.15 2.06 32.46
C SER A 431 -5.95 1.70 31.21
N THR A 432 -7.08 2.37 30.97
CA THR A 432 -7.57 2.51 29.60
C THR A 432 -6.60 3.46 28.89
N PRO A 433 -5.94 3.05 27.80
CA PRO A 433 -5.33 4.01 26.92
C PRO A 433 -6.46 4.76 26.24
N SER A 434 -6.95 5.83 26.86
CA SER A 434 -7.50 6.96 26.12
C SER A 434 -6.31 7.69 25.49
N LYS A 435 -5.60 7.03 24.58
CA LYS A 435 -4.73 7.76 23.66
C LYS A 435 -5.69 8.39 22.66
N ASP A 436 -5.71 9.72 22.62
CA ASP A 436 -6.20 10.42 21.45
C ASP A 436 -5.56 9.75 20.23
N LYS A 437 -6.39 9.41 19.23
CA LYS A 437 -5.90 8.71 18.05
C LYS A 437 -4.76 9.49 17.43
N THR A 438 -3.68 8.78 17.13
CA THR A 438 -2.55 9.35 16.40
C THR A 438 -2.98 9.63 14.96
N ASP A 439 -2.22 10.48 14.25
CA ASP A 439 -2.48 10.71 12.81
C ASP A 439 -2.32 9.42 11.99
N LEU A 440 -1.50 8.48 12.47
CA LEU A 440 -1.37 7.14 11.89
C LEU A 440 -2.68 6.35 12.00
N ASP A 441 -3.30 6.34 13.19
CA ASP A 441 -4.57 5.66 13.44
C ASP A 441 -5.68 6.24 12.54
N ARG A 442 -5.72 7.58 12.40
CA ARG A 442 -6.68 8.28 11.53
C ARG A 442 -6.48 7.97 10.05
N MET A 443 -5.23 7.87 9.59
CA MET A 443 -4.90 7.51 8.22
C MET A 443 -5.33 6.07 7.91
N HIS A 444 -5.06 5.13 8.82
CA HIS A 444 -5.50 3.74 8.72
C HIS A 444 -7.03 3.64 8.67
N GLN A 445 -7.71 4.34 9.59
CA GLN A 445 -9.16 4.44 9.64
C GLN A 445 -9.76 4.97 8.34
N SER A 446 -9.13 5.98 7.72
CA SER A 446 -9.62 6.57 6.45
C SER A 446 -9.58 5.59 5.29
N LEU A 447 -8.47 4.83 5.14
CA LEU A 447 -8.35 3.76 4.12
C LEU A 447 -9.39 2.66 4.32
N ALA A 448 -9.68 2.36 5.57
CA ALA A 448 -10.61 1.31 5.93
C ALA A 448 -12.07 1.73 5.75
N VAL A 449 -12.44 2.98 6.06
CA VAL A 449 -13.75 3.54 5.71
C VAL A 449 -13.95 3.53 4.19
N LEU A 450 -12.93 3.90 3.41
CA LEU A 450 -12.99 3.80 1.95
C LEU A 450 -13.32 2.37 1.49
N LEU A 451 -12.60 1.37 2.02
CA LEU A 451 -12.83 -0.04 1.68
C LEU A 451 -14.25 -0.50 2.07
N ILE A 452 -14.74 -0.11 3.25
CA ILE A 452 -16.11 -0.44 3.69
C ILE A 452 -17.14 0.19 2.75
N LEU A 453 -16.95 1.44 2.33
CA LEU A 453 -17.88 2.10 1.41
C LEU A 453 -17.89 1.41 0.04
N GLU A 454 -16.73 1.03 -0.51
CA GLU A 454 -16.67 0.27 -1.76
C GLU A 454 -17.33 -1.11 -1.64
N MET A 455 -17.17 -1.79 -0.51
CA MET A 455 -17.90 -3.03 -0.21
C MET A 455 -19.39 -2.77 -0.05
N ALA A 456 -19.82 -1.65 0.53
CA ALA A 456 -21.23 -1.28 0.64
C ALA A 456 -21.87 -1.06 -0.75
N TYR A 457 -21.17 -0.38 -1.66
CA TYR A 457 -21.59 -0.25 -3.06
C TYR A 457 -21.68 -1.62 -3.75
N ALA A 458 -20.67 -2.49 -3.56
CA ALA A 458 -20.71 -3.84 -4.11
C ALA A 458 -21.84 -4.70 -3.52
N ALA A 459 -22.08 -4.61 -2.22
CA ALA A 459 -23.18 -5.29 -1.56
C ALA A 459 -24.51 -4.79 -2.11
N ALA A 460 -24.65 -3.49 -2.37
CA ALA A 460 -25.85 -2.98 -3.02
C ALA A 460 -26.10 -3.68 -4.37
N ASP A 461 -25.08 -3.99 -5.17
CA ASP A 461 -25.19 -4.70 -6.47
C ASP A 461 -25.60 -6.19 -6.37
N ILE A 462 -26.01 -6.67 -5.20
CA ILE A 462 -26.64 -7.98 -5.00
C ILE A 462 -28.16 -7.78 -5.00
N PHE A 463 -28.82 -8.22 -6.08
CA PHE A 463 -30.20 -7.84 -6.36
C PHE A 463 -31.20 -8.90 -5.89
N PRO A 464 -32.14 -8.56 -5.01
CA PRO A 464 -33.19 -9.48 -4.58
C PRO A 464 -34.15 -9.79 -5.74
N VAL A 465 -34.33 -11.07 -6.05
CA VAL A 465 -35.24 -11.54 -7.10
C VAL A 465 -36.10 -12.70 -6.58
N GLN A 466 -37.13 -13.04 -7.35
CA GLN A 466 -37.95 -14.23 -7.12
C GLN A 466 -38.08 -15.02 -8.42
N VAL A 467 -38.03 -16.34 -8.34
CA VAL A 467 -38.29 -17.23 -9.48
C VAL A 467 -39.80 -17.23 -9.74
N VAL A 468 -40.21 -16.76 -10.93
CA VAL A 468 -41.63 -16.70 -11.33
C VAL A 468 -42.03 -17.96 -12.09
N LYS A 469 -41.11 -18.53 -12.86
CA LYS A 469 -41.31 -19.79 -13.59
C LYS A 469 -40.05 -20.63 -13.53
N SER A 470 -40.18 -21.90 -13.14
CA SER A 470 -39.07 -22.86 -13.06
C SER A 470 -38.39 -23.06 -14.42
N PRO A 471 -37.11 -23.50 -14.45
CA PRO A 471 -36.36 -23.68 -15.68
C PRO A 471 -37.07 -24.62 -16.66
N GLU A 472 -37.25 -24.19 -17.91
CA GLU A 472 -37.82 -24.99 -18.99
C GLU A 472 -36.82 -25.14 -20.16
N PRO A 473 -36.83 -26.25 -20.92
CA PRO A 473 -35.93 -26.43 -22.05
C PRO A 473 -36.11 -25.30 -23.10
N ALA A 474 -35.02 -24.64 -23.47
CA ALA A 474 -35.01 -23.49 -24.40
C ALA A 474 -34.40 -23.82 -25.79
N GLY A 475 -34.00 -25.07 -26.01
CA GLY A 475 -33.34 -25.58 -27.22
C GLY A 475 -31.88 -25.98 -26.97
N GLY A 476 -31.44 -27.10 -27.55
CA GLY A 476 -30.14 -27.71 -27.21
C GLY A 476 -30.06 -28.12 -25.74
N ASP A 477 -28.86 -28.03 -25.14
CA ASP A 477 -28.60 -28.32 -23.71
C ASP A 477 -28.81 -27.09 -22.80
N THR A 478 -29.78 -26.23 -23.12
CA THR A 478 -30.03 -24.98 -22.36
C THR A 478 -31.45 -24.89 -21.79
N TYR A 479 -31.55 -24.23 -20.64
CA TYR A 479 -32.79 -23.99 -19.91
C TYR A 479 -33.06 -22.49 -19.81
N ALA A 480 -34.33 -22.10 -19.93
CA ALA A 480 -34.82 -20.74 -19.73
C ALA A 480 -35.47 -20.59 -18.35
N LEU A 481 -35.04 -19.57 -17.62
CA LEU A 481 -35.54 -19.19 -16.30
C LEU A 481 -36.18 -17.80 -16.37
N HIS A 482 -37.30 -17.60 -15.66
CA HIS A 482 -37.95 -16.29 -15.56
C HIS A 482 -37.94 -15.80 -14.11
N VAL A 483 -37.34 -14.64 -13.88
CA VAL A 483 -37.24 -14.01 -12.56
C VAL A 483 -37.83 -12.61 -12.55
N ALA A 484 -38.35 -12.18 -11.40
CA ALA A 484 -38.80 -10.80 -11.20
C ALA A 484 -38.09 -10.17 -9.99
N SER A 485 -37.90 -8.85 -10.02
CA SER A 485 -37.32 -8.13 -8.87
C SER A 485 -38.25 -8.21 -7.66
N ARG A 486 -37.67 -8.40 -6.48
CA ARG A 486 -38.36 -8.46 -5.20
C ARG A 486 -38.01 -7.23 -4.36
N ASN A 487 -38.91 -6.79 -3.49
CA ASN A 487 -38.60 -5.73 -2.54
C ASN A 487 -37.80 -6.28 -1.35
N ASP A 488 -36.72 -5.60 -0.99
CA ASP A 488 -35.88 -5.91 0.17
C ASP A 488 -35.64 -4.61 0.95
N PRO A 489 -36.15 -4.48 2.18
CA PRO A 489 -36.08 -3.23 2.94
C PRO A 489 -34.64 -2.77 3.22
N ASP A 490 -33.71 -3.69 3.45
CA ASP A 490 -32.34 -3.35 3.84
C ASP A 490 -31.52 -2.90 2.63
N ARG A 491 -31.68 -3.58 1.47
CA ARG A 491 -31.11 -3.14 0.19
C ARG A 491 -31.71 -1.82 -0.28
N ALA A 492 -33.01 -1.60 -0.07
CA ALA A 492 -33.67 -0.34 -0.41
C ALA A 492 -33.14 0.82 0.45
N LYS A 493 -33.03 0.62 1.78
CA LYS A 493 -32.43 1.61 2.69
C LYS A 493 -30.96 1.88 2.34
N LEU A 494 -30.16 0.83 2.11
CA LEU A 494 -28.76 0.99 1.74
C LEU A 494 -28.63 1.82 0.46
N SER A 495 -29.41 1.50 -0.57
CA SER A 495 -29.42 2.25 -1.85
C SER A 495 -29.76 3.72 -1.62
N GLN A 496 -30.76 4.02 -0.79
CA GLN A 496 -31.11 5.40 -0.43
C GLN A 496 -29.95 6.15 0.25
N ARG A 497 -29.23 5.50 1.19
CA ARG A 497 -28.11 6.13 1.91
C ARG A 497 -26.89 6.34 1.01
N LEU A 498 -26.60 5.37 0.15
CA LEU A 498 -25.55 5.45 -0.87
C LEU A 498 -25.89 6.40 -2.04
N GLN A 499 -27.10 6.97 -2.05
CA GLN A 499 -27.61 7.86 -3.10
C GLN A 499 -27.69 7.17 -4.47
N LEU A 500 -28.10 5.90 -4.47
CA LEU A 500 -28.32 5.09 -5.65
C LEU A 500 -29.81 5.02 -6.02
N ASP A 501 -30.10 4.65 -7.26
CA ASP A 501 -31.45 4.27 -7.66
C ASP A 501 -31.93 3.05 -6.88
N ALA A 502 -33.26 2.86 -6.82
CA ALA A 502 -33.84 1.68 -6.19
C ALA A 502 -33.31 0.38 -6.85
N PRO A 503 -33.15 -0.73 -6.09
CA PRO A 503 -32.51 -1.95 -6.60
C PRO A 503 -33.08 -2.45 -7.94
N ALA A 504 -34.41 -2.50 -8.08
CA ALA A 504 -35.07 -2.92 -9.32
C ALA A 504 -34.75 -2.02 -10.52
N GLN A 505 -34.70 -0.69 -10.31
CA GLN A 505 -34.38 0.28 -11.37
C GLN A 505 -32.91 0.17 -11.77
N ARG A 506 -32.01 -0.03 -10.81
CA ARG A 506 -30.59 -0.20 -11.12
C ARG A 506 -30.33 -1.54 -11.81
N LEU A 507 -30.96 -2.64 -11.37
CA LEU A 507 -30.89 -3.92 -12.08
C LEU A 507 -31.37 -3.76 -13.52
N ALA A 508 -32.50 -3.08 -13.71
CA ALA A 508 -33.01 -2.73 -15.04
C ALA A 508 -32.00 -1.94 -15.88
N LYS A 509 -31.36 -0.92 -15.31
CA LYS A 509 -30.29 -0.15 -15.96
C LYS A 509 -29.04 -0.97 -16.25
N MET A 510 -28.67 -1.93 -15.40
CA MET A 510 -27.50 -2.80 -15.64
C MET A 510 -27.78 -3.85 -16.71
N LEU A 511 -29.04 -4.26 -16.89
CA LEU A 511 -29.45 -5.23 -17.90
C LEU A 511 -29.74 -4.59 -19.26
N ASP A 512 -30.32 -3.38 -19.27
CA ASP A 512 -30.74 -2.69 -20.49
C ASP A 512 -29.87 -1.47 -20.86
N GLY A 513 -29.01 -1.01 -19.95
CA GLY A 513 -28.24 0.22 -20.12
C GLY A 513 -26.91 0.00 -20.83
N ASP A 514 -26.33 1.10 -21.34
CA ASP A 514 -25.07 1.11 -22.11
C ASP A 514 -23.82 0.65 -21.32
N GLU A 515 -23.95 0.44 -20.00
CA GLU A 515 -22.88 -0.01 -19.09
C GLU A 515 -22.84 -1.53 -18.89
N VAL A 516 -23.54 -2.35 -19.70
CA VAL A 516 -23.38 -3.81 -19.63
C VAL A 516 -21.90 -4.14 -19.83
N ARG A 517 -21.24 -4.56 -18.74
CA ARG A 517 -19.98 -5.33 -18.77
C ARG A 517 -20.34 -6.69 -19.36
N GLU A 518 -20.47 -6.74 -20.69
CA GLU A 518 -20.58 -7.99 -21.43
C GLU A 518 -19.30 -8.78 -21.18
N GLU A 519 -19.44 -9.92 -20.50
CA GLU A 519 -18.74 -11.19 -20.79
C GLU A 519 -19.08 -12.28 -19.74
N GLY A 520 -19.37 -11.92 -18.48
CA GLY A 520 -19.40 -12.92 -17.39
C GLY A 520 -20.74 -13.64 -17.11
N GLY A 521 -21.87 -13.16 -17.61
CA GLY A 521 -23.19 -13.66 -17.17
C GLY A 521 -23.56 -13.21 -15.73
N TRP A 522 -24.57 -13.86 -15.15
CA TRP A 522 -25.18 -13.56 -13.86
C TRP A 522 -25.20 -14.82 -12.99
N ILE A 523 -24.98 -14.63 -11.68
CA ILE A 523 -25.05 -15.69 -10.68
C ILE A 523 -26.37 -15.57 -9.94
N LEU A 524 -27.11 -16.66 -9.86
CA LEU A 524 -28.31 -16.80 -9.02
C LEU A 524 -27.99 -17.71 -7.83
N ALA A 525 -28.17 -17.20 -6.62
CA ALA A 525 -27.87 -17.92 -5.38
C ALA A 525 -28.77 -17.44 -4.21
N GLU A 526 -28.85 -18.23 -3.14
CA GLU A 526 -29.44 -17.84 -1.83
C GLU A 526 -28.47 -16.96 -1.00
N ALA A 527 -27.55 -16.26 -1.67
CA ALA A 527 -26.51 -15.43 -1.04
C ALA A 527 -27.06 -14.04 -0.73
N HIS A 528 -27.42 -13.81 0.53
CA HIS A 528 -27.92 -12.50 0.98
C HIS A 528 -26.80 -11.51 1.32
N MET A 529 -25.62 -11.97 1.79
CA MET A 529 -24.49 -11.10 2.14
C MET A 529 -23.37 -11.13 1.09
N LEU A 530 -22.63 -10.01 1.00
CA LEU A 530 -21.39 -9.96 0.23
C LEU A 530 -20.34 -10.87 0.86
N GLY A 531 -19.80 -11.79 0.08
CA GLY A 531 -18.76 -12.73 0.52
C GLY A 531 -19.28 -14.07 1.05
N ASP A 532 -20.58 -14.33 0.98
CA ASP A 532 -21.13 -15.67 1.26
C ASP A 532 -20.65 -16.68 0.21
N LYS A 533 -20.22 -17.86 0.67
CA LYS A 533 -19.96 -19.00 -0.21
C LYS A 533 -21.22 -19.85 -0.27
N VAL A 534 -21.86 -19.92 -1.43
CA VAL A 534 -23.10 -20.67 -1.62
C VAL A 534 -22.87 -21.81 -2.62
N PRO A 535 -22.90 -23.09 -2.18
CA PRO A 535 -22.68 -24.25 -3.04
C PRO A 535 -23.75 -24.42 -4.14
N THR A 536 -24.94 -23.86 -3.94
CA THR A 536 -26.08 -23.94 -4.88
C THR A 536 -26.10 -22.83 -5.93
N ALA A 537 -25.04 -22.03 -6.04
CA ALA A 537 -24.98 -20.94 -7.00
C ALA A 537 -25.01 -21.45 -8.46
N THR A 538 -25.80 -20.79 -9.31
CA THR A 538 -26.00 -21.16 -10.71
C THR A 538 -25.73 -19.99 -11.64
N THR A 539 -25.18 -20.25 -12.82
CA THR A 539 -24.79 -19.22 -13.80
C THR A 539 -25.80 -19.11 -14.94
N TRP A 540 -26.14 -17.87 -15.30
CA TRP A 540 -27.21 -17.54 -16.24
C TRP A 540 -26.83 -16.35 -17.14
N ARG A 541 -27.29 -16.34 -18.38
CA ARG A 541 -27.15 -15.24 -19.34
C ARG A 541 -28.47 -14.51 -19.50
N TYR A 542 -28.46 -13.18 -19.49
CA TYR A 542 -29.66 -12.38 -19.74
C TYR A 542 -30.01 -12.35 -21.23
N ILE A 543 -31.28 -12.59 -21.55
CA ILE A 543 -31.79 -12.64 -22.93
C ILE A 543 -32.72 -11.46 -23.24
N GLY A 544 -33.47 -11.00 -22.25
CA GLY A 544 -34.41 -9.90 -22.42
C GLY A 544 -35.55 -9.96 -21.43
N ARG A 545 -36.57 -9.14 -21.65
CA ARG A 545 -37.78 -9.10 -20.82
C ARG A 545 -38.94 -9.82 -21.49
N LYS A 546 -39.74 -10.49 -20.69
CA LYS A 546 -40.96 -11.15 -21.13
C LYS A 546 -42.00 -11.06 -20.03
N ASP A 547 -43.22 -10.69 -20.38
CA ASP A 547 -44.35 -10.79 -19.46
C ASP A 547 -44.73 -12.25 -19.26
N VAL A 548 -44.80 -12.67 -17.99
CA VAL A 548 -45.27 -13.99 -17.58
C VAL A 548 -46.40 -13.76 -16.60
N ASN A 549 -47.61 -14.23 -16.94
CA ASN A 549 -48.82 -14.06 -16.11
C ASN A 549 -49.13 -12.60 -15.73
N GLY A 550 -48.84 -11.64 -16.62
CA GLY A 550 -49.07 -10.20 -16.37
C GLY A 550 -48.01 -9.54 -15.48
N GLN A 551 -46.95 -10.26 -15.09
CA GLN A 551 -45.81 -9.71 -14.37
C GLN A 551 -44.60 -9.59 -15.32
N PRO A 552 -43.94 -8.42 -15.40
CA PRO A 552 -42.75 -8.24 -16.21
C PRO A 552 -41.59 -9.03 -15.59
N CYS A 553 -41.08 -10.01 -16.34
CA CYS A 553 -40.00 -10.89 -15.89
C CYS A 553 -38.75 -10.71 -16.76
N LEU A 554 -37.60 -10.94 -16.15
CA LEU A 554 -36.32 -11.10 -16.83
C LEU A 554 -36.21 -12.55 -17.27
N ARG A 555 -35.98 -12.77 -18.57
CA ARG A 555 -35.69 -14.09 -19.14
C ARG A 555 -34.17 -14.30 -19.14
N LEU A 556 -33.75 -15.37 -18.47
CA LEU A 556 -32.38 -15.81 -18.36
C LEU A 556 -32.21 -17.19 -19.00
N GLU A 557 -31.04 -17.50 -19.54
CA GLU A 557 -30.69 -18.83 -20.10
C GLU A 557 -29.41 -19.38 -19.49
N GLY A 558 -29.38 -20.67 -19.16
CA GLY A 558 -28.22 -21.35 -18.56
C GLY A 558 -28.20 -22.84 -18.86
N GLN A 559 -27.12 -23.52 -18.47
CA GLN A 559 -26.94 -24.97 -18.72
C GLN A 559 -27.52 -25.87 -17.61
N THR A 560 -28.04 -25.29 -16.52
CA THR A 560 -28.57 -26.04 -15.36
C THR A 560 -30.10 -25.97 -15.28
N ALA A 561 -30.71 -27.12 -15.03
CA ALA A 561 -32.15 -27.24 -14.76
C ALA A 561 -32.52 -26.99 -13.29
N VAL A 562 -31.53 -27.05 -12.39
CA VAL A 562 -31.73 -26.94 -10.94
C VAL A 562 -31.50 -25.48 -10.54
N VAL A 563 -32.45 -24.92 -9.81
CA VAL A 563 -32.37 -23.58 -9.21
C VAL A 563 -32.55 -23.66 -7.70
N PRO A 564 -31.94 -22.76 -6.91
CA PRO A 564 -32.16 -22.69 -5.48
C PRO A 564 -33.64 -22.47 -5.13
N THR A 565 -34.08 -22.97 -3.97
CA THR A 565 -35.47 -22.91 -3.51
C THR A 565 -35.58 -21.99 -2.30
N GLY A 566 -36.06 -20.76 -2.50
CA GLY A 566 -36.24 -19.79 -1.42
C GLY A 566 -36.01 -18.35 -1.87
N ASP A 567 -35.50 -17.53 -0.96
CA ASP A 567 -35.14 -16.13 -1.20
C ASP A 567 -33.82 -16.04 -1.98
N VAL A 568 -33.93 -15.73 -3.28
CA VAL A 568 -32.78 -15.73 -4.19
C VAL A 568 -32.34 -14.32 -4.58
N PHE A 569 -31.05 -14.22 -4.90
CA PHE A 569 -30.40 -12.98 -5.31
C PHE A 569 -29.68 -13.19 -6.63
N LEU A 570 -29.78 -12.18 -7.49
CA LEU A 570 -29.09 -12.11 -8.76
C LEU A 570 -27.88 -11.18 -8.62
N THR A 571 -26.69 -11.68 -8.96
CA THR A 571 -25.42 -10.96 -8.79
C THR A 571 -24.62 -11.00 -10.09
N PRO A 572 -23.94 -9.92 -10.50
CA PRO A 572 -23.05 -9.97 -11.66
C PRO A 572 -21.94 -11.01 -11.48
N ALA A 573 -21.59 -11.80 -12.50
CA ALA A 573 -20.58 -12.86 -12.35
C ALA A 573 -19.20 -12.35 -11.93
N GLY A 574 -18.82 -11.14 -12.37
CA GLY A 574 -17.58 -10.48 -11.95
C GLY A 574 -17.50 -10.16 -10.45
N MET A 575 -18.59 -10.32 -9.68
CA MET A 575 -18.58 -10.10 -8.23
C MET A 575 -17.64 -11.04 -7.49
N THR A 576 -17.48 -12.29 -7.95
CA THR A 576 -16.55 -13.26 -7.32
C THR A 576 -15.12 -12.73 -7.35
N GLY A 577 -14.68 -12.20 -8.50
CA GLY A 577 -13.38 -11.54 -8.65
C GLY A 577 -13.27 -10.29 -7.77
N ARG A 578 -14.33 -9.49 -7.68
CA ARG A 578 -14.39 -8.30 -6.81
C ARG A 578 -14.27 -8.64 -5.32
N ILE A 579 -14.92 -9.72 -4.86
CA ILE A 579 -14.80 -10.22 -3.48
C ILE A 579 -13.36 -10.66 -3.20
N ALA A 580 -12.72 -11.39 -4.13
CA ALA A 580 -11.32 -11.77 -3.99
C ALA A 580 -10.40 -10.53 -3.91
N GLN A 581 -10.65 -9.51 -4.73
CA GLN A 581 -9.96 -8.23 -4.67
C GLN A 581 -10.17 -7.50 -3.33
N PHE A 582 -11.38 -7.49 -2.77
CA PHE A 582 -11.62 -6.91 -1.45
C PHE A 582 -10.87 -7.65 -0.35
N LYS A 583 -10.83 -8.99 -0.40
CA LYS A 583 -10.08 -9.77 0.60
C LYS A 583 -8.58 -9.47 0.56
N ARG A 584 -8.00 -9.33 -0.63
CA ARG A 584 -6.58 -8.94 -0.77
C ARG A 584 -6.30 -7.54 -0.22
N ARG A 585 -7.17 -6.58 -0.51
CA ARG A 585 -7.06 -5.20 0.02
C ARG A 585 -7.26 -5.15 1.53
N LEU A 586 -8.11 -6.02 2.07
CA LEU A 586 -8.27 -6.20 3.51
C LEU A 586 -6.98 -6.71 4.15
N ASN A 587 -6.38 -7.76 3.60
CA ASN A 587 -5.09 -8.28 4.09
C ASN A 587 -3.99 -7.20 4.02
N ALA A 588 -3.93 -6.42 2.95
CA ALA A 588 -2.98 -5.31 2.80
C ALA A 588 -3.21 -4.20 3.85
N LEU A 589 -4.46 -3.83 4.11
CA LEU A 589 -4.84 -2.87 5.15
C LEU A 589 -4.46 -3.35 6.55
N THR A 590 -4.56 -4.66 6.81
CA THR A 590 -4.11 -5.25 8.08
C THR A 590 -2.59 -5.23 8.21
N ALA A 591 -1.85 -5.54 7.14
CA ALA A 591 -0.40 -5.41 7.11
C ALA A 591 0.07 -3.96 7.35
N LEU A 592 -0.66 -2.96 6.82
CA LEU A 592 -0.36 -1.54 6.99
C LEU A 592 -0.35 -1.11 8.47
N ARG A 593 -1.19 -1.69 9.33
CA ARG A 593 -1.26 -1.32 10.76
C ARG A 593 0.09 -1.51 11.48
N GLN A 594 0.89 -2.48 11.04
CA GLN A 594 2.21 -2.76 11.59
C GLN A 594 3.35 -2.08 10.79
N HIS A 595 3.00 -1.34 9.74
CA HIS A 595 3.95 -0.69 8.84
C HIS A 595 3.96 0.82 9.07
N THR A 596 4.50 1.25 10.21
CA THR A 596 4.48 2.65 10.68
C THR A 596 5.12 3.63 9.71
N GLU A 597 6.18 3.23 8.99
CA GLU A 597 6.85 4.07 7.99
C GLU A 597 5.91 4.48 6.84
N LEU A 598 5.29 3.50 6.16
CA LEU A 598 4.34 3.78 5.08
C LEU A 598 3.13 4.55 5.58
N LEU A 599 2.58 4.16 6.74
CA LEU A 599 1.42 4.83 7.32
C LEU A 599 1.74 6.30 7.65
N GLY A 600 2.95 6.55 8.18
CA GLY A 600 3.46 7.90 8.44
C GLY A 600 3.70 8.70 7.17
N MET A 601 4.24 8.08 6.12
CA MET A 601 4.41 8.69 4.81
C MET A 601 3.06 9.08 4.18
N LEU A 602 2.03 8.24 4.33
CA LEU A 602 0.70 8.54 3.81
C LEU A 602 0.00 9.66 4.60
N ALA A 603 0.22 9.71 5.92
CA ALA A 603 -0.32 10.76 6.79
C ALA A 603 0.38 12.12 6.59
N ASP A 604 1.71 12.11 6.51
CA ASP A 604 2.55 13.26 6.19
C ASP A 604 3.73 12.86 5.28
N PRO A 605 3.59 13.03 3.95
CA PRO A 605 4.63 12.69 2.99
C PRO A 605 5.95 13.45 3.17
N ARG A 606 5.93 14.56 3.94
CA ARG A 606 7.10 15.42 4.14
C ARG A 606 7.80 15.20 5.47
N ALA A 607 7.21 14.43 6.39
CA ALA A 607 7.79 14.17 7.71
C ALA A 607 9.20 13.57 7.63
N ARG A 608 9.47 12.75 6.60
CA ARG A 608 10.70 11.95 6.48
C ARG A 608 11.22 11.86 5.05
N ILE A 609 11.61 13.00 4.48
CA ILE A 609 12.25 13.03 3.16
C ILE A 609 13.76 12.90 3.32
N TYR A 610 14.35 11.87 2.70
CA TYR A 610 15.80 11.64 2.74
C TYR A 610 16.45 11.76 1.36
N ASP A 611 17.76 12.02 1.38
CA ASP A 611 18.62 11.87 0.22
C ASP A 611 19.15 10.44 0.15
N THR A 612 18.98 9.78 -0.99
CA THR A 612 19.53 8.44 -1.23
C THR A 612 21.03 8.46 -1.47
N HIS A 613 21.57 9.59 -1.95
CA HIS A 613 22.94 9.73 -2.45
C HIS A 613 23.30 8.77 -3.59
N ASP A 614 22.32 8.29 -4.35
CA ASP A 614 22.57 7.44 -5.52
C ASP A 614 23.41 8.19 -6.57
N PRO A 615 24.33 7.51 -7.26
CA PRO A 615 25.11 8.14 -8.32
C PRO A 615 24.22 8.45 -9.53
N LEU A 616 24.42 9.64 -10.09
CA LEU A 616 23.88 10.02 -11.40
C LEU A 616 24.98 10.73 -12.18
N ASP A 617 25.49 10.08 -13.22
CA ASP A 617 26.43 10.73 -14.14
C ASP A 617 25.66 11.63 -15.11
N GLU A 618 25.65 12.93 -14.84
CA GLU A 618 25.01 13.91 -15.71
C GLU A 618 25.78 14.13 -17.04
N ASN A 619 27.00 13.56 -17.17
CA ASN A 619 27.75 13.61 -18.41
C ASN A 619 27.41 12.48 -19.39
N ASP A 620 26.71 11.45 -18.92
CA ASP A 620 26.21 10.33 -19.71
C ASP A 620 25.40 10.83 -20.92
N ALA A 621 25.68 10.25 -22.09
CA ALA A 621 24.97 10.55 -23.32
C ALA A 621 23.46 10.30 -23.21
N ARG A 622 23.05 9.26 -22.46
CA ARG A 622 21.62 8.95 -22.23
C ARG A 622 20.96 10.03 -21.39
N PHE A 623 21.63 10.52 -20.33
CA PHE A 623 21.13 11.63 -19.53
C PHE A 623 20.99 12.92 -20.36
N LYS A 624 22.02 13.25 -21.15
CA LYS A 624 22.02 14.42 -22.05
C LYS A 624 20.97 14.35 -23.15
N ALA A 625 20.55 13.15 -23.55
CA ALA A 625 19.51 12.95 -24.56
C ALA A 625 18.09 13.24 -24.04
N LEU A 626 17.86 13.19 -22.72
CA LEU A 626 16.61 13.58 -22.10
C LEU A 626 16.38 15.09 -22.20
N ASP A 627 15.14 15.53 -22.35
CA ASP A 627 14.81 16.94 -22.23
C ASP A 627 14.94 17.46 -20.78
N GLY A 628 14.95 18.78 -20.62
CA GLY A 628 15.20 19.44 -19.34
C GLY A 628 14.22 19.02 -18.24
N SER A 629 12.95 18.76 -18.57
CA SER A 629 11.96 18.32 -17.59
C SER A 629 12.23 16.89 -17.10
N LYS A 630 12.63 16.00 -18.01
CA LYS A 630 13.02 14.62 -17.68
C LYS A 630 14.36 14.56 -16.93
N GLN A 631 15.34 15.38 -17.28
CA GLN A 631 16.59 15.49 -16.53
C GLN A 631 16.35 15.95 -15.08
N ALA A 632 15.48 16.95 -14.89
CA ALA A 632 15.10 17.41 -13.55
C ALA A 632 14.35 16.32 -12.77
N ALA A 633 13.35 15.68 -13.39
CA ALA A 633 12.61 14.58 -12.78
C ALA A 633 13.53 13.42 -12.40
N LEU A 634 14.41 12.97 -13.29
CA LEU A 634 15.33 11.85 -13.05
C LEU A 634 16.26 12.13 -11.86
N ARG A 635 16.85 13.33 -11.78
CA ARG A 635 17.70 13.73 -10.66
C ARG A 635 16.96 13.62 -9.33
N GLU A 636 15.70 14.01 -9.30
CA GLU A 636 14.90 14.04 -8.08
C GLU A 636 14.34 12.66 -7.72
N ILE A 637 13.90 11.87 -8.70
CA ILE A 637 13.50 10.46 -8.54
C ILE A 637 14.67 9.64 -7.95
N LEU A 638 15.88 9.84 -8.48
CA LEU A 638 17.04 9.10 -8.04
C LEU A 638 17.57 9.57 -6.68
N SER A 639 17.25 10.78 -6.24
CA SER A 639 17.78 11.33 -4.98
C SER A 639 16.76 11.40 -3.85
N THR A 640 15.47 11.16 -4.09
CA THR A 640 14.39 11.43 -3.10
C THR A 640 13.67 10.15 -2.70
N ILE A 641 13.55 9.93 -1.38
CA ILE A 641 12.80 8.83 -0.75
C ILE A 641 12.03 9.37 0.46
N PRO A 642 10.98 8.66 0.94
CA PRO A 642 10.45 7.37 0.47
C PRO A 642 9.54 7.46 -0.76
N LEU A 643 9.01 8.64 -1.09
CA LEU A 643 8.03 8.82 -2.16
C LEU A 643 8.47 9.88 -3.17
N PHE A 644 8.28 9.59 -4.46
CA PHE A 644 8.30 10.58 -5.52
C PHE A 644 7.09 10.46 -6.44
N LEU A 645 6.52 11.59 -6.83
CA LEU A 645 5.31 11.70 -7.65
C LEU A 645 5.63 12.34 -9.00
N LEU A 646 5.31 11.66 -10.09
CA LEU A 646 5.54 12.16 -11.44
C LEU A 646 4.21 12.38 -12.16
N GLN A 647 3.88 13.65 -12.43
CA GLN A 647 2.80 14.00 -13.35
C GLN A 647 3.33 13.97 -14.77
N GLY A 648 2.68 13.21 -15.64
CA GLY A 648 3.00 13.23 -17.06
C GLY A 648 1.77 13.33 -17.95
N PRO A 649 1.54 14.49 -18.60
CA PRO A 649 0.54 14.64 -19.66
C PRO A 649 0.67 13.60 -20.81
N PRO A 650 -0.28 13.55 -21.75
CA PRO A 650 -0.19 12.68 -22.93
C PRO A 650 1.10 12.92 -23.73
N GLY A 651 1.78 11.83 -24.11
CA GLY A 651 2.92 11.89 -25.01
C GLY A 651 4.24 12.38 -24.42
N VAL A 652 4.34 12.61 -23.11
CA VAL A 652 5.58 13.13 -22.49
C VAL A 652 6.64 12.06 -22.18
N GLY A 653 6.40 10.79 -22.50
CA GLY A 653 7.38 9.71 -22.28
C GLY A 653 7.50 9.24 -20.82
N LYS A 654 6.37 9.08 -20.12
CA LYS A 654 6.31 8.54 -18.73
C LYS A 654 6.96 7.16 -18.63
N THR A 655 6.50 6.22 -19.45
CA THR A 655 6.95 4.83 -19.48
C THR A 655 8.44 4.73 -19.86
N TYR A 656 8.88 5.55 -20.83
CA TYR A 656 10.28 5.66 -21.20
C TYR A 656 11.18 6.08 -20.02
N LEU A 657 10.76 7.09 -19.24
CA LEU A 657 11.50 7.51 -18.05
C LEU A 657 11.53 6.41 -16.97
N ALA A 658 10.44 5.65 -16.80
CA ALA A 658 10.43 4.48 -15.91
C ALA A 658 11.44 3.42 -16.37
N GLY A 659 11.52 3.14 -17.68
CA GLY A 659 12.52 2.25 -18.28
C GLY A 659 13.96 2.73 -18.03
N ASP A 660 14.25 4.02 -18.18
CA ASP A 660 15.57 4.60 -17.90
C ASP A 660 15.96 4.46 -16.41
N VAL A 661 15.02 4.70 -15.50
CA VAL A 661 15.23 4.49 -14.05
C VAL A 661 15.55 3.03 -13.75
N VAL A 662 14.80 2.09 -14.33
CA VAL A 662 15.06 0.65 -14.19
C VAL A 662 16.45 0.32 -14.72
N GLN A 663 16.81 0.75 -15.93
CA GLN A 663 18.12 0.47 -16.53
C GLN A 663 19.26 0.92 -15.63
N ARG A 664 19.24 2.19 -15.20
CA ARG A 664 20.26 2.78 -14.34
C ARG A 664 20.39 2.04 -13.01
N ARG A 665 19.26 1.56 -12.48
CA ARG A 665 19.28 0.80 -11.23
C ARG A 665 19.98 -0.54 -11.36
N PHE A 666 19.82 -1.23 -12.49
CA PHE A 666 20.55 -2.49 -12.76
C PHE A 666 22.01 -2.26 -13.12
N GLU A 667 22.35 -1.14 -13.76
CA GLU A 667 23.74 -0.74 -14.01
C GLU A 667 24.50 -0.46 -12.71
N ASP A 668 23.82 0.09 -11.69
CA ASP A 668 24.35 0.33 -10.34
C ASP A 668 24.38 -0.96 -9.49
N GLU A 669 23.28 -1.71 -9.46
CA GLU A 669 23.14 -2.94 -8.66
C GLU A 669 22.32 -3.99 -9.43
N ALA A 670 23.01 -4.90 -10.13
CA ALA A 670 22.43 -5.94 -10.98
C ALA A 670 21.46 -6.89 -10.25
N THR A 671 21.57 -6.99 -8.93
CA THR A 671 20.71 -7.84 -8.08
C THR A 671 19.49 -7.11 -7.55
N SER A 672 19.23 -5.89 -8.02
CA SER A 672 18.08 -5.12 -7.58
C SER A 672 16.78 -5.86 -7.91
N ARG A 673 15.80 -5.72 -7.01
CA ARG A 673 14.43 -6.20 -7.21
C ARG A 673 13.47 -5.02 -7.32
N LEU A 674 12.74 -4.92 -8.42
CA LEU A 674 11.77 -3.85 -8.66
C LEU A 674 10.39 -4.44 -8.94
N LEU A 675 9.38 -3.91 -8.24
CA LEU A 675 7.97 -4.16 -8.51
C LEU A 675 7.46 -3.06 -9.45
N LEU A 676 6.97 -3.46 -10.62
CA LEU A 676 6.32 -2.58 -11.58
C LEU A 676 4.83 -2.90 -11.60
N SER A 677 4.02 -1.92 -11.22
CA SER A 677 2.60 -2.07 -11.03
C SER A 677 1.79 -0.99 -11.75
N ALA A 678 0.52 -1.29 -12.01
CA ALA A 678 -0.45 -0.44 -12.65
C ALA A 678 -1.84 -1.01 -12.37
N GLN A 679 -2.87 -0.19 -12.56
CA GLN A 679 -4.24 -0.56 -12.21
C GLN A 679 -4.87 -1.57 -13.19
N SER A 680 -4.41 -1.64 -14.45
CA SER A 680 -4.95 -2.53 -15.48
C SER A 680 -3.89 -3.41 -16.14
N ASN A 681 -4.30 -4.58 -16.65
CA ASN A 681 -3.42 -5.51 -17.36
C ASN A 681 -2.77 -4.86 -18.60
N ALA A 682 -3.54 -4.11 -19.40
CA ALA A 682 -3.02 -3.44 -20.59
C ALA A 682 -1.90 -2.41 -20.28
N ALA A 683 -2.04 -1.66 -19.18
CA ALA A 683 -1.00 -0.72 -18.75
C ALA A 683 0.27 -1.46 -18.30
N ILE A 684 0.12 -2.56 -17.56
CA ILE A 684 1.26 -3.42 -17.18
C ILE A 684 1.97 -3.97 -18.41
N ASP A 685 1.24 -4.49 -19.39
CA ASP A 685 1.83 -5.17 -20.53
C ASP A 685 2.59 -4.16 -21.43
N HIS A 686 2.07 -2.92 -21.56
CA HIS A 686 2.79 -1.82 -22.19
C HIS A 686 4.08 -1.46 -21.44
N LEU A 687 4.02 -1.28 -20.12
CA LEU A 687 5.19 -1.00 -19.28
C LEU A 687 6.24 -2.11 -19.36
N MET A 688 5.80 -3.37 -19.36
CA MET A 688 6.64 -4.54 -19.47
C MET A 688 7.38 -4.58 -20.81
N ASN A 689 6.69 -4.29 -21.91
CA ASN A 689 7.31 -4.29 -23.24
C ASN A 689 8.39 -3.21 -23.37
N GLU A 690 8.14 -2.01 -22.84
CA GLU A 690 9.13 -0.93 -22.80
C GLU A 690 10.38 -1.36 -22.00
N VAL A 691 10.19 -1.85 -20.77
CA VAL A 691 11.29 -2.25 -19.89
C VAL A 691 12.05 -3.46 -20.43
N LYS A 692 11.38 -4.43 -21.06
CA LYS A 692 12.06 -5.55 -21.72
C LYS A 692 12.99 -5.07 -22.84
N GLY A 693 12.53 -4.10 -23.63
CA GLY A 693 13.32 -3.51 -24.73
C GLY A 693 14.69 -3.01 -24.29
N VAL A 694 14.76 -2.45 -23.08
CA VAL A 694 16.00 -1.95 -22.46
C VAL A 694 17.08 -3.02 -22.31
N PHE A 695 16.69 -4.27 -22.02
CA PHE A 695 17.63 -5.36 -21.71
C PHE A 695 17.91 -6.28 -22.91
N GLN A 696 17.30 -6.04 -24.07
CA GLN A 696 17.49 -6.89 -25.27
C GLN A 696 18.94 -6.92 -25.75
N ALA A 697 19.68 -5.83 -25.55
CA ALA A 697 21.10 -5.73 -25.91
C ALA A 697 22.03 -6.56 -25.00
N LEU A 698 21.56 -7.02 -23.83
CA LEU A 698 22.36 -7.84 -22.92
C LEU A 698 22.35 -9.32 -23.34
N PRO A 699 23.47 -10.06 -23.12
CA PRO A 699 23.52 -11.52 -23.21
C PRO A 699 22.46 -12.19 -22.34
N ALA A 700 21.94 -13.35 -22.75
CA ALA A 700 20.79 -13.98 -22.09
C ALA A 700 21.07 -14.36 -20.63
N ASP A 701 22.30 -14.77 -20.32
CA ASP A 701 22.82 -15.09 -18.98
C ASP A 701 23.01 -13.86 -18.08
N GLN A 702 22.99 -12.65 -18.65
CA GLN A 702 23.13 -11.38 -17.92
C GLN A 702 21.81 -10.61 -17.82
N ARG A 703 20.73 -11.11 -18.41
CA ARG A 703 19.41 -10.47 -18.35
C ARG A 703 18.78 -10.70 -16.97
N PRO A 704 18.04 -9.70 -16.44
CA PRO A 704 17.30 -9.87 -15.19
C PRO A 704 16.19 -10.92 -15.35
N LEU A 705 15.89 -11.64 -14.26
CA LEU A 705 14.71 -12.50 -14.21
C LEU A 705 13.44 -11.64 -14.20
N ILE A 706 12.69 -11.69 -15.31
CA ILE A 706 11.45 -10.92 -15.53
C ILE A 706 10.26 -11.85 -15.40
N VAL A 707 9.33 -11.50 -14.50
CA VAL A 707 8.11 -12.24 -14.21
C VAL A 707 6.88 -11.35 -14.37
N ARG A 708 5.90 -11.82 -15.14
CA ARG A 708 4.56 -11.27 -15.27
C ARG A 708 3.59 -12.10 -14.42
N ALA A 709 3.07 -11.48 -13.37
CA ALA A 709 2.14 -12.13 -12.46
C ALA A 709 0.68 -11.83 -12.84
N ARG A 710 0.06 -12.72 -13.61
CA ARG A 710 -1.37 -12.67 -14.00
C ARG A 710 -2.18 -13.69 -13.18
N SER A 711 -3.51 -13.58 -13.19
CA SER A 711 -4.39 -14.61 -12.64
C SER A 711 -4.38 -15.83 -13.56
N VAL A 712 -4.49 -17.03 -12.98
CA VAL A 712 -4.51 -18.30 -13.73
C VAL A 712 -5.76 -18.42 -14.63
N ASP A 713 -6.83 -17.68 -14.32
CA ASP A 713 -8.11 -17.73 -15.05
C ASP A 713 -8.15 -16.88 -16.34
N ASP A 714 -7.08 -16.15 -16.68
CA ASP A 714 -6.98 -15.37 -17.92
C ASP A 714 -6.29 -16.21 -19.02
N ASP A 715 -6.97 -17.22 -19.56
CA ASP A 715 -6.44 -18.21 -20.53
C ASP A 715 -6.02 -17.62 -21.91
N GLU A 716 -6.29 -16.34 -22.19
CA GLU A 716 -6.28 -15.82 -23.56
C GLU A 716 -4.91 -15.36 -24.11
N SER A 717 -3.81 -15.40 -23.34
CA SER A 717 -2.45 -15.26 -23.92
C SER A 717 -1.35 -15.49 -22.89
N ALA A 718 -0.89 -16.74 -22.74
CA ALA A 718 0.30 -17.02 -21.95
C ALA A 718 1.54 -16.41 -22.62
N GLY A 719 1.97 -15.25 -22.13
CA GLY A 719 3.20 -14.60 -22.60
C GLY A 719 4.45 -15.30 -22.06
N ASP A 720 5.60 -15.17 -22.74
CA ASP A 720 6.86 -15.84 -22.39
C ASP A 720 7.37 -15.59 -20.95
N HIS A 721 6.81 -14.59 -20.26
CA HIS A 721 7.26 -14.15 -18.94
C HIS A 721 6.29 -14.47 -17.81
N GLU A 722 5.22 -15.23 -18.06
CA GLU A 722 4.32 -15.68 -16.99
C GLU A 722 5.06 -16.57 -15.98
N ILE A 723 4.56 -16.60 -14.73
CA ILE A 723 5.26 -17.25 -13.61
C ILE A 723 5.48 -18.73 -13.89
N ASP A 724 4.45 -19.41 -14.37
CA ASP A 724 4.43 -20.82 -14.71
C ASP A 724 5.37 -21.14 -15.89
N VAL A 725 5.37 -20.29 -16.93
CA VAL A 725 6.28 -20.41 -18.08
C VAL A 725 7.74 -20.24 -17.65
N GLN A 726 8.04 -19.21 -16.87
CA GLN A 726 9.38 -18.99 -16.34
C GLN A 726 9.81 -20.13 -15.41
N ALA A 727 8.92 -20.60 -14.56
CA ALA A 727 9.18 -21.74 -13.68
C ALA A 727 9.48 -23.03 -14.47
N ASP A 728 8.70 -23.37 -15.50
CA ASP A 728 9.02 -24.53 -16.36
C ASP A 728 10.41 -24.38 -17.01
N ASN A 729 10.72 -23.20 -17.56
CA ASN A 729 12.01 -22.93 -18.20
C ASN A 729 13.21 -23.11 -17.24
N TYR A 730 13.15 -22.50 -16.05
CA TYR A 730 14.23 -22.61 -15.07
C TYR A 730 14.29 -24.01 -14.43
N LEU A 731 13.16 -24.69 -14.24
CA LEU A 731 13.15 -26.05 -13.71
C LEU A 731 13.80 -27.03 -14.69
N ARG A 732 13.53 -26.90 -16.00
CA ARG A 732 14.19 -27.68 -17.05
C ARG A 732 15.68 -27.39 -17.10
N SER A 733 16.06 -26.11 -17.14
CA SER A 733 17.47 -25.72 -17.13
C SER A 733 18.22 -26.24 -15.89
N LEU A 734 17.57 -26.26 -14.73
CA LEU A 734 18.14 -26.84 -13.51
C LEU A 734 18.27 -28.36 -13.63
N ALA A 735 17.24 -29.06 -14.11
CA ALA A 735 17.22 -30.51 -14.26
C ALA A 735 18.30 -31.04 -15.23
N ASP A 736 18.66 -30.22 -16.22
CA ASP A 736 19.68 -30.49 -17.24
C ASP A 736 21.08 -29.94 -16.86
N SER A 737 21.25 -29.40 -15.65
CA SER A 737 22.53 -28.80 -15.22
C SER A 737 23.48 -29.78 -14.55
N ASP A 738 24.79 -29.49 -14.64
CA ASP A 738 25.85 -30.23 -13.94
C ASP A 738 25.60 -30.32 -12.42
N LEU A 739 24.98 -29.28 -11.82
CA LEU A 739 24.61 -29.27 -10.40
C LEU A 739 23.66 -30.42 -10.01
N VAL A 740 22.71 -30.75 -10.89
CA VAL A 740 21.76 -31.86 -10.65
C VAL A 740 22.39 -33.21 -10.98
N ASP A 741 23.31 -33.26 -11.95
CA ASP A 741 24.10 -34.45 -12.25
C ASP A 741 25.07 -34.82 -11.12
N GLU A 742 25.60 -33.84 -10.39
CA GLU A 742 26.44 -34.05 -9.21
C GLU A 742 25.63 -34.27 -7.91
N ALA A 743 24.33 -33.94 -7.91
CA ALA A 743 23.48 -34.07 -6.73
C ALA A 743 23.22 -35.54 -6.33
N PRO A 744 22.94 -35.82 -5.04
CA PRO A 744 22.48 -37.12 -4.57
C PRO A 744 21.27 -37.65 -5.37
N ALA A 745 21.24 -38.96 -5.62
CA ALA A 745 20.23 -39.60 -6.49
C ALA A 745 18.78 -39.19 -6.16
N HIS A 746 18.42 -39.16 -4.87
CA HIS A 746 17.07 -38.78 -4.44
C HIS A 746 16.69 -37.33 -4.79
N LEU A 747 17.63 -36.38 -4.81
CA LEU A 747 17.37 -35.01 -5.26
C LEU A 747 17.29 -34.94 -6.79
N ARG A 748 18.20 -35.64 -7.47
CA ARG A 748 18.25 -35.71 -8.93
C ARG A 748 16.96 -36.26 -9.52
N ASP A 749 16.50 -37.41 -9.03
CA ASP A 749 15.28 -38.06 -9.50
C ASP A 749 14.04 -37.22 -9.20
N ARG A 750 14.02 -36.55 -8.03
CA ARG A 750 12.91 -35.66 -7.66
C ARG A 750 12.83 -34.43 -8.56
N ILE A 751 13.95 -33.76 -8.84
CA ILE A 751 13.98 -32.57 -9.70
C ILE A 751 13.58 -32.95 -11.14
N ARG A 752 14.16 -34.02 -11.70
CA ARG A 752 13.81 -34.51 -13.04
C ARG A 752 12.36 -34.98 -13.15
N GLY A 753 11.86 -35.67 -12.12
CA GLY A 753 10.45 -36.06 -12.02
C GLY A 753 9.52 -34.85 -12.03
N LEU A 754 9.84 -33.81 -11.24
CA LEU A 754 9.06 -32.57 -11.20
C LEU A 754 9.08 -31.84 -12.57
N ALA A 755 10.25 -31.73 -13.21
CA ALA A 755 10.39 -31.10 -14.53
C ALA A 755 9.59 -31.83 -15.63
N THR A 756 9.52 -33.15 -15.54
CA THR A 756 8.74 -33.98 -16.48
C THR A 756 7.24 -33.82 -16.25
N ALA A 757 6.81 -33.78 -14.98
CA ALA A 757 5.41 -33.70 -14.62
C ALA A 757 4.79 -32.31 -14.83
N TYR A 758 5.58 -31.22 -14.81
CA TYR A 758 5.13 -29.83 -14.74
C TYR A 758 3.92 -29.50 -15.64
N LYS A 759 3.97 -29.81 -16.94
CA LYS A 759 2.89 -29.51 -17.91
C LYS A 759 1.68 -30.44 -17.84
N THR A 760 1.79 -31.57 -17.15
CA THR A 760 0.75 -32.58 -17.01
C THR A 760 0.01 -32.51 -15.68
N VAL A 761 0.38 -31.55 -14.82
CA VAL A 761 -0.21 -31.38 -13.50
C VAL A 761 -1.62 -30.80 -13.62
N ASP A 762 -2.61 -31.61 -13.28
CA ASP A 762 -3.98 -31.15 -13.06
C ASP A 762 -4.13 -30.66 -11.61
N HIS A 763 -4.29 -29.34 -11.47
CA HIS A 763 -4.50 -28.66 -10.19
C HIS A 763 -5.85 -28.96 -9.53
N ALA A 764 -6.81 -29.53 -10.24
CA ALA A 764 -8.12 -29.94 -9.73
C ALA A 764 -8.19 -31.42 -9.31
N SER A 765 -7.13 -32.19 -9.56
CA SER A 765 -7.10 -33.62 -9.28
C SER A 765 -7.26 -33.95 -7.79
N THR A 766 -8.03 -35.00 -7.51
CA THR A 766 -8.22 -35.53 -6.15
C THR A 766 -7.20 -36.62 -5.78
N ASP A 767 -6.38 -37.07 -6.74
CA ASP A 767 -5.31 -38.06 -6.52
C ASP A 767 -4.23 -37.49 -5.56
N PRO A 768 -3.93 -38.16 -4.44
CA PRO A 768 -2.90 -37.75 -3.49
C PRO A 768 -1.52 -37.49 -4.11
N LEU A 769 -1.11 -38.28 -5.10
CA LEU A 769 0.19 -38.11 -5.76
C LEU A 769 0.22 -36.82 -6.59
N MET A 770 -0.81 -36.60 -7.40
CA MET A 770 -0.95 -35.38 -8.21
C MET A 770 -1.12 -34.11 -7.36
N ARG A 771 -1.79 -34.20 -6.21
CA ARG A 771 -1.86 -33.11 -5.23
C ARG A 771 -0.51 -32.75 -4.65
N ARG A 772 0.31 -33.75 -4.32
CA ARG A 772 1.68 -33.51 -3.84
C ARG A 772 2.53 -32.84 -4.91
N THR A 773 2.52 -33.35 -6.14
CA THR A 773 3.24 -32.73 -7.28
C THR A 773 2.76 -31.31 -7.56
N SER A 774 1.45 -31.07 -7.53
CA SER A 774 0.86 -29.73 -7.64
C SER A 774 1.39 -28.78 -6.57
N SER A 775 1.49 -29.25 -5.32
CA SER A 775 2.02 -28.43 -4.23
C SER A 775 3.51 -28.13 -4.42
N GLU A 776 4.28 -29.07 -4.97
CA GLU A 776 5.71 -28.87 -5.27
C GLU A 776 5.91 -27.86 -6.40
N VAL A 777 5.09 -27.94 -7.46
CA VAL A 777 5.07 -26.96 -8.56
C VAL A 777 4.76 -25.55 -8.04
N ARG A 778 3.68 -25.38 -7.27
CA ARG A 778 3.32 -24.07 -6.69
C ARG A 778 4.37 -23.51 -5.72
N ALA A 779 5.09 -24.41 -5.04
CA ALA A 779 6.21 -24.02 -4.18
C ALA A 779 7.39 -23.52 -5.03
N PHE A 780 7.68 -24.17 -6.15
CA PHE A 780 8.72 -23.75 -7.09
C PHE A 780 8.37 -22.42 -7.79
N GLU A 781 7.13 -22.25 -8.26
CA GLU A 781 6.63 -20.96 -8.79
C GLU A 781 6.79 -19.82 -7.77
N GLY A 782 6.47 -20.10 -6.50
CA GLY A 782 6.72 -19.16 -5.40
C GLY A 782 8.19 -18.84 -5.18
N MET A 783 9.10 -19.79 -5.44
CA MET A 783 10.53 -19.53 -5.42
C MET A 783 10.95 -18.61 -6.57
N ILE A 784 10.45 -18.85 -7.78
CA ILE A 784 10.73 -18.00 -8.96
C ILE A 784 10.25 -16.57 -8.74
N LEU A 785 9.04 -16.39 -8.22
CA LEU A 785 8.50 -15.06 -7.91
C LEU A 785 9.37 -14.31 -6.85
N ARG A 786 9.89 -15.03 -5.85
CA ARG A 786 10.80 -14.46 -4.84
C ARG A 786 12.20 -14.18 -5.38
N ALA A 787 12.67 -14.94 -6.35
CA ALA A 787 13.96 -14.73 -7.00
C ALA A 787 13.92 -13.63 -8.08
N ALA A 788 12.74 -13.33 -8.62
CA ALA A 788 12.58 -12.38 -9.72
C ALA A 788 13.12 -10.98 -9.40
N ASN A 789 13.89 -10.46 -10.35
CA ASN A 789 14.44 -9.12 -10.32
C ASN A 789 13.39 -8.09 -10.74
N LEU A 790 12.55 -8.42 -11.71
CA LEU A 790 11.51 -7.53 -12.24
C LEU A 790 10.17 -8.26 -12.17
N VAL A 791 9.26 -7.75 -11.34
CA VAL A 791 7.92 -8.32 -11.17
C VAL A 791 6.89 -7.33 -11.72
N PHE A 792 6.12 -7.75 -12.72
CA PHE A 792 5.05 -6.99 -13.35
C PHE A 792 3.71 -7.52 -12.89
N ALA A 793 2.94 -6.71 -12.16
CA ALA A 793 1.70 -7.17 -11.54
C ALA A 793 0.69 -6.04 -11.38
N THR A 794 -0.60 -6.32 -11.59
CA THR A 794 -1.64 -5.34 -11.26
C THR A 794 -1.65 -5.07 -9.75
N THR A 795 -2.07 -3.87 -9.36
CA THR A 795 -1.98 -3.38 -7.97
C THR A 795 -2.63 -4.32 -6.94
N ASN A 796 -3.65 -5.09 -7.34
CA ASN A 796 -4.39 -6.00 -6.47
C ASN A 796 -4.37 -7.48 -6.93
N SER A 797 -3.28 -7.90 -7.57
CA SER A 797 -3.08 -9.28 -8.02
C SER A 797 -2.87 -10.26 -6.83
N HIS A 798 -3.14 -11.55 -7.07
CA HIS A 798 -2.87 -12.61 -6.10
C HIS A 798 -1.38 -12.69 -5.72
N ALA A 799 -0.49 -12.53 -6.70
CA ALA A 799 0.95 -12.57 -6.47
C ALA A 799 1.43 -11.46 -5.55
N VAL A 800 0.93 -10.22 -5.72
CA VAL A 800 1.26 -9.10 -4.82
C VAL A 800 0.75 -9.39 -3.40
N ALA A 801 -0.46 -9.90 -3.24
CA ALA A 801 -0.99 -10.28 -1.93
C ALA A 801 -0.12 -11.36 -1.25
N ARG A 802 0.27 -12.40 -2.00
CA ARG A 802 1.19 -13.44 -1.53
C ARG A 802 2.54 -12.87 -1.11
N LEU A 803 3.12 -11.94 -1.89
CA LEU A 803 4.38 -11.29 -1.57
C LEU A 803 4.31 -10.48 -0.25
N ILE A 804 3.15 -9.86 0.04
CA ILE A 804 2.91 -9.16 1.32
C ILE A 804 2.85 -10.15 2.48
N GLU A 805 2.10 -11.25 2.32
CA GLU A 805 1.98 -12.31 3.33
C GLU A 805 3.33 -12.96 3.65
N GLU A 806 4.16 -13.17 2.63
CA GLU A 806 5.51 -13.71 2.74
C GLU A 806 6.56 -12.67 3.19
N LYS A 807 6.17 -11.41 3.42
CA LYS A 807 7.06 -10.29 3.80
C LYS A 807 8.22 -10.09 2.82
N SER A 808 7.99 -10.31 1.52
CA SER A 808 9.01 -10.07 0.49
C SER A 808 9.20 -8.57 0.27
N LEU A 809 10.45 -8.13 0.13
CA LEU A 809 10.78 -6.74 -0.19
C LEU A 809 11.34 -6.55 -1.60
N PHE A 810 11.02 -5.39 -2.14
CA PHE A 810 11.60 -4.82 -3.35
C PHE A 810 12.39 -3.56 -3.00
N ASP A 811 13.42 -3.28 -3.80
CA ASP A 811 14.19 -2.06 -3.70
C ASP A 811 13.39 -0.85 -4.17
N TRP A 812 12.50 -1.07 -5.13
CA TRP A 812 11.58 -0.06 -5.65
C TRP A 812 10.21 -0.65 -5.92
N SER A 813 9.19 0.17 -5.69
CA SER A 813 7.86 0.00 -6.26
C SER A 813 7.58 1.17 -7.19
N ILE A 814 7.32 0.87 -8.47
CA ILE A 814 6.96 1.85 -9.50
C ILE A 814 5.51 1.57 -9.88
N VAL A 815 4.63 2.53 -9.63
CA VAL A 815 3.20 2.42 -9.96
C VAL A 815 2.88 3.37 -11.10
N GLU A 816 2.65 2.85 -12.30
CA GLU A 816 2.19 3.61 -13.46
C GLU A 816 0.66 3.76 -13.45
N GLU A 817 0.16 4.80 -14.12
CA GLU A 817 -1.26 5.16 -14.16
C GLU A 817 -1.87 5.35 -12.76
N ALA A 818 -1.06 5.82 -11.80
CA ALA A 818 -1.47 5.95 -10.40
C ALA A 818 -2.67 6.90 -10.17
N GLY A 819 -2.91 7.82 -11.11
CA GLY A 819 -4.09 8.70 -11.10
C GLY A 819 -5.43 7.99 -11.33
N LYS A 820 -5.42 6.73 -11.77
CA LYS A 820 -6.61 5.89 -11.97
C LYS A 820 -6.92 4.95 -10.82
N ALA A 821 -6.08 4.94 -9.80
CA ALA A 821 -6.23 4.04 -8.67
C ALA A 821 -6.65 4.82 -7.42
N THR A 822 -7.56 4.25 -6.63
CA THR A 822 -7.86 4.80 -5.30
C THR A 822 -6.67 4.55 -4.35
N GLY A 823 -6.59 5.29 -3.24
CA GLY A 823 -5.53 5.04 -2.24
C GLY A 823 -5.55 3.61 -1.70
N GLY A 824 -6.72 2.97 -1.65
CA GLY A 824 -6.85 1.57 -1.23
C GLY A 824 -6.41 0.56 -2.30
N GLU A 825 -6.42 0.91 -3.59
CA GLU A 825 -5.83 0.10 -4.66
C GLU A 825 -4.32 0.26 -4.74
N LEU A 826 -3.81 1.47 -4.45
CA LEU A 826 -2.37 1.77 -4.44
C LEU A 826 -1.62 1.14 -3.26
N LEU A 827 -2.33 0.78 -2.18
CA LEU A 827 -1.71 0.35 -0.93
C LEU A 827 -0.79 -0.87 -1.09
N SER A 828 -1.26 -1.93 -1.75
CA SER A 828 -0.53 -3.21 -1.85
C SER A 828 0.87 -3.09 -2.46
N PRO A 829 1.08 -2.45 -3.64
CA PRO A 829 2.43 -2.26 -4.16
C PRO A 829 3.28 -1.31 -3.31
N LEU A 830 2.69 -0.37 -2.56
CA LEU A 830 3.44 0.55 -1.70
C LEU A 830 3.97 -0.12 -0.41
N LEU A 831 3.33 -1.19 0.06
CA LEU A 831 3.77 -1.99 1.22
C LEU A 831 5.05 -2.79 0.96
N LEU A 832 5.38 -3.05 -0.30
CA LEU A 832 6.44 -3.98 -0.67
C LEU A 832 7.82 -3.33 -0.87
N SER A 833 7.95 -2.02 -0.65
CA SER A 833 9.23 -1.31 -0.79
C SER A 833 9.25 -0.03 0.04
N HIS A 834 10.43 0.43 0.45
CA HIS A 834 10.59 1.74 1.09
C HIS A 834 10.62 2.89 0.08
N ARG A 835 10.97 2.59 -1.17
CA ARG A 835 11.18 3.58 -2.23
C ARG A 835 10.13 3.43 -3.31
N ARG A 836 9.32 4.47 -3.44
CA ARG A 836 8.06 4.43 -4.18
C ARG A 836 8.04 5.55 -5.21
N LEU A 837 7.78 5.19 -6.46
CA LEU A 837 7.59 6.11 -7.56
C LEU A 837 6.17 5.94 -8.10
N MET A 838 5.33 6.95 -7.93
CA MET A 838 3.99 6.96 -8.52
C MET A 838 3.99 7.85 -9.74
N ILE A 839 3.55 7.31 -10.87
CA ILE A 839 3.55 7.97 -12.17
C ILE A 839 2.11 8.00 -12.67
N GLY A 840 1.63 9.17 -13.07
CA GLY A 840 0.24 9.27 -13.54
C GLY A 840 -0.14 10.62 -14.09
N ASP A 841 -1.41 10.73 -14.47
CA ASP A 841 -2.02 11.96 -14.95
C ASP A 841 -3.45 12.09 -14.42
N HIS A 842 -3.60 12.79 -13.29
CA HIS A 842 -4.89 13.00 -12.64
C HIS A 842 -5.84 13.93 -13.43
N LYS A 843 -5.35 14.55 -14.53
CA LYS A 843 -6.20 15.30 -15.46
C LYS A 843 -6.84 14.39 -16.53
N GLN A 844 -6.49 13.11 -16.59
CA GLN A 844 -7.18 12.08 -17.37
C GLN A 844 -8.18 11.31 -16.50
N LEU A 845 -8.72 10.19 -16.99
CA LEU A 845 -9.76 9.41 -16.32
C LEU A 845 -9.40 9.11 -14.86
N PRO A 846 -10.33 9.35 -13.91
CA PRO A 846 -10.09 9.10 -12.49
C PRO A 846 -10.37 7.64 -12.12
N PRO A 847 -10.17 7.26 -10.84
CA PRO A 847 -10.60 5.95 -10.35
C PRO A 847 -12.11 5.73 -10.55
N PHE A 848 -12.51 4.47 -10.66
CA PHE A 848 -13.92 4.12 -10.84
C PHE A 848 -14.77 4.56 -9.64
N ASP A 849 -15.98 5.05 -9.90
CA ASP A 849 -16.95 5.52 -8.88
C ASP A 849 -16.47 6.65 -7.95
N VAL A 850 -15.35 7.32 -8.26
CA VAL A 850 -14.78 8.41 -7.45
C VAL A 850 -15.82 9.50 -7.12
N ASP A 851 -16.64 9.88 -8.10
CA ASP A 851 -17.64 10.95 -7.93
C ASP A 851 -18.79 10.52 -7.02
N LYS A 852 -19.18 9.23 -7.08
CA LYS A 852 -20.26 8.67 -6.25
C LYS A 852 -19.83 8.62 -4.79
N ILE A 853 -18.65 8.04 -4.54
CA ILE A 853 -18.08 7.93 -3.19
C ILE A 853 -17.75 9.32 -2.64
N GLY A 854 -17.18 10.21 -3.46
CA GLY A 854 -16.86 11.58 -3.06
C GLY A 854 -18.08 12.37 -2.59
N LYS A 855 -19.19 12.31 -3.34
CA LYS A 855 -20.46 12.94 -2.92
C LYS A 855 -21.02 12.37 -1.62
N LEU A 856 -20.86 11.07 -1.39
CA LEU A 856 -21.29 10.43 -0.14
C LEU A 856 -20.46 10.92 1.05
N LEU A 857 -19.14 11.01 0.90
CA LEU A 857 -18.20 11.44 1.95
C LEU A 857 -18.41 12.89 2.40
N LEU A 858 -19.02 13.74 1.58
CA LEU A 858 -19.45 15.10 2.00
C LEU A 858 -20.61 15.07 3.02
N SER A 859 -21.20 13.91 3.30
CA SER A 859 -22.31 13.74 4.26
C SER A 859 -21.95 12.70 5.34
N PRO A 860 -21.23 13.06 6.41
CA PRO A 860 -20.82 12.15 7.48
C PRO A 860 -21.97 11.31 8.07
N LYS A 861 -23.15 11.92 8.23
CA LYS A 861 -24.37 11.20 8.67
C LYS A 861 -24.76 10.06 7.73
N LYS A 862 -24.75 10.30 6.41
CA LYS A 862 -25.08 9.26 5.41
C LYS A 862 -24.00 8.19 5.36
N VAL A 863 -22.73 8.56 5.50
CA VAL A 863 -21.61 7.62 5.62
C VAL A 863 -21.84 6.68 6.81
N ARG A 864 -22.14 7.23 7.99
CA ARG A 864 -22.46 6.43 9.18
C ARG A 864 -23.60 5.46 8.93
N GLU A 865 -24.71 5.95 8.41
CA GLU A 865 -25.88 5.11 8.14
C GLU A 865 -25.57 4.02 7.10
N ALA A 866 -24.81 4.34 6.05
CA ALA A 866 -24.38 3.36 5.06
C ALA A 866 -23.43 2.30 5.63
N VAL A 867 -22.45 2.70 6.45
CA VAL A 867 -21.53 1.80 7.15
C VAL A 867 -22.30 0.86 8.08
N LEU A 868 -23.21 1.38 8.91
CA LEU A 868 -24.02 0.57 9.82
C LEU A 868 -24.94 -0.42 9.08
N LEU A 869 -25.51 -0.02 7.95
CA LEU A 869 -26.31 -0.93 7.10
C LEU A 869 -25.43 -1.99 6.43
N ALA A 870 -24.24 -1.61 5.97
CA ALA A 870 -23.29 -2.51 5.33
C ALA A 870 -22.78 -3.58 6.29
N ASP A 871 -22.67 -3.29 7.59
CA ASP A 871 -22.29 -4.26 8.62
C ASP A 871 -23.19 -5.52 8.58
N ASN A 872 -24.49 -5.37 8.36
CA ASN A 872 -25.42 -6.51 8.27
C ASN A 872 -25.46 -7.20 6.90
N LEU A 873 -24.80 -6.63 5.89
CA LEU A 873 -24.88 -7.07 4.49
C LEU A 873 -23.53 -7.56 3.95
N ILE A 874 -22.50 -7.57 4.79
CA ILE A 874 -21.15 -8.06 4.51
C ILE A 874 -20.88 -9.24 5.45
N SER A 875 -20.46 -10.37 4.89
CA SER A 875 -20.22 -11.59 5.67
C SER A 875 -19.01 -11.43 6.60
N ARG A 876 -18.97 -12.23 7.68
CA ARG A 876 -17.82 -12.25 8.62
C ARG A 876 -16.49 -12.58 7.93
N TYR A 877 -16.50 -13.25 6.78
CA TYR A 877 -15.30 -13.54 6.01
C TYR A 877 -14.53 -12.28 5.58
N LEU A 878 -15.24 -11.17 5.40
CA LEU A 878 -14.70 -9.85 5.03
C LEU A 878 -14.59 -8.88 6.22
N LYS A 879 -14.75 -9.35 7.46
CA LYS A 879 -14.62 -8.55 8.68
C LYS A 879 -13.37 -8.98 9.46
N GLU A 880 -12.39 -8.10 9.52
CA GLU A 880 -11.19 -8.28 10.36
C GLU A 880 -11.24 -7.40 11.61
N PRO A 881 -10.47 -7.72 12.67
CA PRO A 881 -10.52 -6.99 13.95
C PRO A 881 -10.33 -5.48 13.83
N GLY A 882 -9.55 -5.01 12.86
CA GLY A 882 -9.36 -3.56 12.59
C GLY A 882 -10.58 -2.89 11.95
N ILE A 883 -11.36 -3.63 11.15
CA ILE A 883 -12.63 -3.12 10.59
C ILE A 883 -13.71 -3.08 11.69
N ASP A 884 -13.74 -4.05 12.60
CA ASP A 884 -14.67 -4.04 13.73
C ASP A 884 -14.43 -2.87 14.69
N GLU A 885 -13.17 -2.45 14.86
CA GLU A 885 -12.82 -1.20 15.54
C GLU A 885 -13.46 0.01 14.87
N ILE A 886 -13.43 0.08 13.54
CA ILE A 886 -14.02 1.19 12.78
C ILE A 886 -15.54 1.17 12.85
N TYR A 887 -16.19 0.01 12.76
CA TYR A 887 -17.63 -0.09 12.98
C TYR A 887 -18.01 0.42 14.38
N ARG A 888 -17.23 0.05 15.41
CA ARG A 888 -17.42 0.56 16.79
C ARG A 888 -17.17 2.06 16.91
N GLU A 889 -16.24 2.61 16.16
CA GLU A 889 -15.93 4.04 16.16
C GLU A 889 -16.98 4.87 15.43
N VAL A 890 -17.51 4.38 14.31
CA VAL A 890 -18.59 5.05 13.57
C VAL A 890 -19.88 5.14 14.41
N GLN A 891 -20.05 4.26 15.40
CA GLN A 891 -21.12 4.39 16.40
C GLN A 891 -20.90 5.56 17.37
N LYS A 892 -19.67 6.04 17.52
CA LYS A 892 -19.30 7.20 18.36
C LYS A 892 -19.25 8.46 17.46
N GLU A 893 -20.16 9.42 17.68
CA GLU A 893 -20.37 10.56 16.77
C GLU A 893 -19.19 11.54 16.62
N THR A 894 -18.20 11.54 17.53
CA THR A 894 -17.31 12.69 17.75
C THR A 894 -16.15 12.86 16.75
N GLU A 895 -15.89 11.91 15.84
CA GLU A 895 -14.71 11.97 14.95
C GLU A 895 -14.99 11.73 13.45
N LEU A 896 -16.23 11.40 13.09
CA LEU A 896 -16.52 10.94 11.73
C LEU A 896 -16.31 12.01 10.65
N GLU A 897 -16.51 13.28 10.98
CA GLU A 897 -16.31 14.39 10.03
C GLU A 897 -14.86 14.47 9.55
N HIS A 898 -13.91 14.38 10.48
CA HIS A 898 -12.48 14.41 10.16
C HIS A 898 -12.08 13.17 9.35
N VAL A 899 -12.60 12.00 9.72
CA VAL A 899 -12.36 10.75 8.98
C VAL A 899 -12.91 10.84 7.56
N CYS A 900 -14.10 11.39 7.34
CA CYS A 900 -14.66 11.58 6.01
C CYS A 900 -13.81 12.53 5.16
N ALA A 901 -13.33 13.64 5.74
CA ALA A 901 -12.44 14.57 5.04
C ALA A 901 -11.10 13.91 4.66
N SER A 902 -10.49 13.18 5.56
CA SER A 902 -9.27 12.41 5.28
C SER A 902 -9.53 11.29 4.26
N THR A 903 -10.69 10.65 4.28
CA THR A 903 -11.08 9.62 3.31
C THR A 903 -11.22 10.21 1.90
N LEU A 904 -11.70 11.45 1.75
CA LEU A 904 -11.73 12.14 0.45
C LEU A 904 -10.33 12.32 -0.14
N ASN A 905 -9.35 12.68 0.71
CA ASN A 905 -7.95 12.82 0.30
C ASN A 905 -7.38 11.49 -0.21
N VAL A 906 -7.72 10.38 0.46
CA VAL A 906 -7.25 9.03 0.12
C VAL A 906 -7.98 8.46 -1.11
N LEU A 907 -9.24 8.83 -1.34
CA LEU A 907 -10.02 8.38 -2.50
C LEU A 907 -9.33 8.72 -3.83
N SER A 908 -8.72 9.91 -3.92
CA SER A 908 -7.89 10.34 -5.05
C SER A 908 -6.45 10.61 -4.63
N LEU A 909 -5.83 9.67 -3.90
CA LEU A 909 -4.54 9.84 -3.22
C LEU A 909 -3.46 10.49 -4.10
N PHE A 910 -3.24 9.98 -5.33
CA PHE A 910 -2.23 10.55 -6.22
C PHE A 910 -2.50 12.02 -6.58
N GLU A 911 -3.75 12.37 -6.91
CA GLU A 911 -4.16 13.75 -7.21
C GLU A 911 -3.95 14.66 -6.00
N THR A 912 -4.42 14.23 -4.83
CA THR A 912 -4.28 14.98 -3.59
C THR A 912 -2.82 15.30 -3.28
N LEU A 913 -1.96 14.28 -3.27
CA LEU A 913 -0.56 14.45 -2.90
C LEU A 913 0.20 15.31 -3.90
N ILE A 914 -0.03 15.09 -5.20
CA ILE A 914 0.73 15.80 -6.24
C ILE A 914 0.31 17.25 -6.35
N GLU A 915 -0.99 17.56 -6.26
CA GLU A 915 -1.46 18.95 -6.32
C GLU A 915 -1.02 19.74 -5.09
N GLN A 916 -1.06 19.14 -3.90
CA GLN A 916 -0.55 19.78 -2.68
C GLN A 916 0.93 20.11 -2.79
N GLU A 917 1.76 19.16 -3.24
CA GLU A 917 3.19 19.40 -3.38
C GLU A 917 3.50 20.42 -4.49
N LEU A 918 2.85 20.35 -5.66
CA LEU A 918 3.08 21.33 -6.73
C LEU A 918 2.66 22.75 -6.29
N ARG A 919 1.54 22.91 -5.58
CA ARG A 919 1.13 24.20 -5.00
C ARG A 919 2.16 24.70 -3.98
N ARG A 920 2.70 23.81 -3.13
CA ARG A 920 3.75 24.14 -2.17
C ARG A 920 5.01 24.65 -2.86
N GLN A 921 5.43 24.03 -3.97
CA GLN A 921 6.65 24.41 -4.70
C GLN A 921 6.60 25.83 -5.26
N ASN A 922 5.41 26.40 -5.50
CA ASN A 922 5.26 27.78 -5.97
C ASN A 922 5.66 28.86 -4.95
N GLY A 923 5.82 28.51 -3.67
CA GLY A 923 6.25 29.45 -2.61
C GLY A 923 7.19 28.86 -1.54
N GLY A 924 7.38 27.54 -1.53
CA GLY A 924 8.12 26.81 -0.51
C GLY A 924 9.57 26.51 -0.88
N ARG A 925 10.44 26.43 0.13
CA ARG A 925 11.81 25.91 0.02
C ARG A 925 11.86 24.44 0.48
N GLY A 926 12.76 23.64 -0.07
CA GLY A 926 12.97 22.24 0.33
C GLY A 926 13.09 21.28 -0.86
N ARG A 927 13.46 20.02 -0.59
CA ARG A 927 13.54 18.97 -1.61
C ARG A 927 12.14 18.72 -2.20
N PRO A 928 12.01 18.71 -3.54
CA PRO A 928 10.75 18.39 -4.21
C PRO A 928 10.47 16.90 -4.10
N ILE A 929 9.22 16.54 -3.81
CA ILE A 929 8.73 15.14 -3.88
C ILE A 929 7.81 14.91 -5.07
N ALA A 930 7.63 15.92 -5.92
CA ALA A 930 6.81 15.83 -7.12
C ALA A 930 7.36 16.67 -8.27
N ARG A 931 7.10 16.25 -9.50
CA ARG A 931 7.44 16.99 -10.73
C ARG A 931 6.40 16.77 -11.82
N ARG A 932 6.16 17.81 -12.63
CA ARG A 932 5.39 17.74 -13.89
C ARG A 932 6.34 17.70 -15.08
N LEU A 933 6.14 16.74 -16.00
CA LEU A 933 6.76 16.74 -17.32
C LEU A 933 5.96 17.65 -18.27
N ASN A 934 6.64 18.39 -19.14
CA ASN A 934 6.00 19.42 -19.98
C ASN A 934 6.30 19.30 -21.48
N GLU A 935 7.23 18.44 -21.91
CA GLU A 935 7.55 18.23 -23.33
C GLU A 935 6.93 16.94 -23.87
N GLN A 936 6.08 17.07 -24.89
CA GLN A 936 5.40 15.96 -25.56
C GLN A 936 6.07 15.59 -26.89
N TYR A 937 6.04 14.29 -27.21
CA TYR A 937 6.71 13.66 -28.34
C TYR A 937 5.77 12.95 -29.32
N ARG A 938 4.46 13.02 -29.08
CA ARG A 938 3.42 12.18 -29.71
C ARG A 938 2.56 12.91 -30.73
N MET A 939 1.98 14.05 -30.36
CA MET A 939 0.95 14.75 -31.12
C MET A 939 1.58 15.77 -32.07
N HIS A 940 0.92 16.03 -33.20
CA HIS A 940 1.22 17.19 -34.05
C HIS A 940 1.15 18.49 -33.21
N PRO A 941 2.05 19.47 -33.43
CA PRO A 941 2.09 20.70 -32.62
C PRO A 941 0.75 21.42 -32.48
N ALA A 942 -0.05 21.46 -33.55
CA ALA A 942 -1.40 22.04 -33.53
C ALA A 942 -2.35 21.35 -32.55
N ILE A 943 -2.40 20.00 -32.58
CA ILE A 943 -3.24 19.21 -31.67
C ILE A 943 -2.76 19.40 -30.23
N ALA A 944 -1.44 19.36 -30.03
CA ALA A 944 -0.83 19.58 -28.73
C ALA A 944 -1.16 20.96 -28.13
N ARG A 945 -1.20 22.03 -28.96
CA ARG A 945 -1.60 23.39 -28.50
C ARG A 945 -3.04 23.43 -27.99
N VAL A 946 -3.97 22.77 -28.69
CA VAL A 946 -5.38 22.71 -28.24
C VAL A 946 -5.49 21.95 -26.92
N VAL A 947 -4.87 20.78 -26.80
CA VAL A 947 -4.85 19.98 -25.57
C VAL A 947 -4.20 20.74 -24.42
N SER A 948 -3.05 21.37 -24.68
CA SER A 948 -2.29 22.18 -23.71
C SER A 948 -3.12 23.34 -23.16
N HIS A 949 -3.83 24.05 -24.04
CA HIS A 949 -4.69 25.15 -23.64
C HIS A 949 -5.89 24.71 -22.79
N CYS A 950 -6.52 23.59 -23.17
CA CYS A 950 -7.73 23.11 -22.50
C CYS A 950 -7.44 22.53 -21.11
N PHE A 951 -6.33 21.79 -20.94
CA PHE A 951 -6.14 20.89 -19.79
C PHE A 951 -4.85 21.12 -19.00
N TYR A 952 -3.87 21.85 -19.53
CA TYR A 952 -2.52 21.98 -18.93
C TYR A 952 -2.01 23.42 -18.90
N ASP A 953 -2.91 24.41 -18.83
CA ASP A 953 -2.59 25.83 -18.64
C ASP A 953 -1.54 26.40 -19.61
N LYS A 954 -1.50 25.87 -20.84
CA LYS A 954 -0.51 26.19 -21.89
C LYS A 954 0.95 25.80 -21.54
N GLU A 955 1.17 25.01 -20.49
CA GLU A 955 2.50 24.56 -20.07
C GLU A 955 3.01 23.35 -20.88
N LEU A 956 2.11 22.57 -21.49
CA LEU A 956 2.49 21.43 -22.33
C LEU A 956 2.96 21.94 -23.71
N ILE A 957 4.21 21.66 -24.04
CA ILE A 957 4.86 22.09 -25.29
C ILE A 957 5.31 20.89 -26.12
N THR A 958 5.52 21.09 -27.41
CA THR A 958 6.03 20.04 -28.32
C THR A 958 7.55 20.10 -28.36
N ASN A 959 8.21 18.95 -28.17
CA ASN A 959 9.66 18.89 -28.28
C ASN A 959 10.13 19.25 -29.70
N ASP A 960 11.28 19.91 -29.81
CA ASP A 960 11.84 20.39 -31.07
C ASP A 960 12.05 19.28 -32.11
N LYS A 961 12.48 18.08 -31.70
CA LYS A 961 12.66 16.95 -32.62
C LYS A 961 11.32 16.50 -33.21
N THR A 962 10.30 16.43 -32.38
CA THR A 962 8.94 16.09 -32.82
C THR A 962 8.34 17.18 -33.69
N ALA A 963 8.53 18.45 -33.34
CA ALA A 963 8.09 19.58 -34.17
C ALA A 963 8.74 19.54 -35.56
N ARG A 964 10.07 19.30 -35.63
CA ARG A 964 10.79 19.12 -36.90
C ARG A 964 10.30 17.91 -37.69
N LYS A 965 10.09 16.76 -37.03
CA LYS A 965 9.52 15.57 -37.66
C LYS A 965 8.22 15.89 -38.40
N TYR A 966 7.29 16.60 -37.76
CA TYR A 966 6.01 16.97 -38.37
C TYR A 966 6.14 18.04 -39.46
N ALA A 967 7.17 18.89 -39.41
CA ALA A 967 7.43 19.89 -40.44
C ALA A 967 8.12 19.30 -41.68
N GLU A 968 9.00 18.31 -41.50
CA GLU A 968 9.85 17.74 -42.54
C GLU A 968 9.24 16.47 -43.18
N THR A 969 8.41 15.73 -42.43
CA THR A 969 7.79 14.50 -42.92
C THR A 969 6.34 14.76 -43.31
N PRO A 970 5.91 14.42 -44.53
CA PRO A 970 4.51 14.50 -44.90
C PRO A 970 3.67 13.44 -44.15
N PRO A 971 2.37 13.68 -43.93
CA PRO A 971 1.50 12.69 -43.30
C PRO A 971 1.44 11.36 -44.09
N PRO A 972 1.32 10.21 -43.40
CA PRO A 972 1.26 8.88 -44.04
C PRO A 972 -0.08 8.60 -44.74
N PHE A 973 -0.98 9.59 -44.78
CA PHE A 973 -2.26 9.55 -45.49
C PHE A 973 -2.62 10.96 -45.99
N ALA A 974 -3.48 11.05 -46.99
CA ALA A 974 -3.98 12.31 -47.54
C ALA A 974 -5.46 12.21 -47.91
N SER A 975 -6.10 13.36 -48.09
CA SER A 975 -7.45 13.47 -48.62
C SER A 975 -7.43 13.38 -50.15
N THR A 976 -8.37 12.61 -50.72
CA THR A 976 -8.61 12.55 -52.16
C THR A 976 -9.33 13.79 -52.69
N ASP A 977 -9.97 14.56 -51.79
CA ASP A 977 -10.58 15.85 -52.10
C ASP A 977 -10.29 16.88 -51.00
N PRO A 978 -9.11 17.54 -51.05
CA PRO A 978 -8.71 18.51 -50.04
C PRO A 978 -9.61 19.74 -49.94
N LYS A 979 -10.48 20.01 -50.93
CA LYS A 979 -11.45 21.11 -50.86
C LYS A 979 -12.63 20.78 -49.95
N ARG A 980 -13.00 19.49 -49.87
CA ARG A 980 -14.10 18.99 -49.04
C ARG A 980 -13.65 18.52 -47.67
N LEU A 981 -12.47 17.89 -47.61
CA LEU A 981 -11.83 17.44 -46.38
C LEU A 981 -10.36 17.87 -46.42
N PRO A 982 -10.02 19.05 -45.86
CA PRO A 982 -8.67 19.61 -45.92
C PRO A 982 -7.60 18.73 -45.28
N ASP A 983 -6.39 18.82 -45.83
CA ASP A 983 -5.22 18.11 -45.30
C ASP A 983 -4.54 18.82 -44.13
N LEU A 984 -5.34 19.19 -43.12
CA LEU A 984 -4.89 19.87 -41.91
C LEU A 984 -4.86 18.91 -40.70
N PRO A 985 -4.04 19.19 -39.67
CA PRO A 985 -3.95 18.33 -38.49
C PRO A 985 -5.25 18.35 -37.65
N ILE A 986 -6.06 19.40 -37.74
CA ILE A 986 -7.37 19.46 -37.08
C ILE A 986 -8.44 19.80 -38.12
N VAL A 987 -9.48 18.98 -38.20
CA VAL A 987 -10.66 19.27 -39.02
C VAL A 987 -11.91 19.12 -38.17
N PHE A 988 -12.72 20.16 -38.09
CA PHE A 988 -14.03 20.12 -37.46
C PHE A 988 -15.11 20.10 -38.54
N ILE A 989 -15.90 19.05 -38.60
CA ILE A 989 -17.06 18.94 -39.50
C ILE A 989 -18.28 19.42 -38.72
N ASP A 990 -18.72 20.64 -39.04
CA ASP A 990 -19.79 21.34 -38.35
C ASP A 990 -21.16 20.90 -38.85
N MET A 991 -21.92 20.34 -37.91
CA MET A 991 -23.26 19.83 -38.08
C MET A 991 -24.28 20.92 -37.72
N PRO A 992 -25.38 21.05 -38.47
CA PRO A 992 -26.43 22.01 -38.16
C PRO A 992 -26.98 21.77 -36.75
N TYR A 993 -27.22 22.86 -36.02
CA TYR A 993 -27.82 22.76 -34.70
C TYR A 993 -29.28 22.31 -34.83
N SER A 994 -29.71 21.30 -34.06
CA SER A 994 -31.08 20.76 -34.14
C SER A 994 -32.17 21.81 -33.90
N ARG A 995 -31.90 22.88 -33.14
CA ARG A 995 -32.83 24.02 -32.97
C ARG A 995 -32.96 24.93 -34.19
N ALA A 996 -31.97 24.95 -35.08
CA ALA A 996 -31.95 25.80 -36.26
C ALA A 996 -32.57 25.12 -37.50
N ASP A 997 -33.09 23.89 -37.36
CA ASP A 997 -33.70 23.12 -38.43
C ASP A 997 -35.05 23.71 -38.88
N LYS A 998 -35.29 23.65 -40.21
CA LYS A 998 -36.62 23.94 -40.79
C LYS A 998 -37.65 22.90 -40.31
N PRO A 999 -38.95 23.24 -40.21
CA PRO A 999 -39.99 22.27 -39.87
C PRO A 999 -39.92 21.03 -40.77
N GLY A 1000 -39.59 19.86 -40.20
CA GLY A 1000 -39.45 18.59 -40.92
C GLY A 1000 -38.02 18.06 -41.10
N ALA A 1001 -36.97 18.85 -40.82
CA ALA A 1001 -35.61 18.33 -40.71
C ALA A 1001 -35.42 17.62 -39.35
N LYS A 1002 -34.72 16.49 -39.35
CA LYS A 1002 -34.47 15.66 -38.15
C LYS A 1002 -32.97 15.61 -37.82
N SER A 1003 -32.26 16.72 -37.74
CA SER A 1003 -30.85 16.70 -37.33
C SER A 1003 -30.69 16.56 -35.81
N GLY A 1004 -29.59 15.95 -35.37
CA GLY A 1004 -29.26 15.79 -33.96
C GLY A 1004 -29.44 14.35 -33.43
N GLU A 1005 -29.35 14.21 -32.11
CA GLU A 1005 -29.44 12.90 -31.46
C GLU A 1005 -30.83 12.26 -31.59
N ARG A 1006 -30.87 10.94 -31.80
CA ARG A 1006 -32.10 10.16 -32.03
C ARG A 1006 -32.19 8.96 -31.09
N ALA A 1007 -33.35 8.30 -31.08
CA ALA A 1007 -33.55 7.05 -30.34
C ALA A 1007 -32.93 5.85 -31.10
N PRO A 1008 -32.34 4.85 -30.39
CA PRO A 1008 -32.09 4.85 -28.95
C PRO A 1008 -31.11 5.97 -28.53
N PRO A 1009 -31.29 6.58 -27.34
CA PRO A 1009 -30.55 7.78 -26.91
C PRO A 1009 -29.03 7.67 -27.10
N TRP A 1010 -28.39 8.83 -27.19
CA TRP A 1010 -26.94 8.94 -27.40
C TRP A 1010 -26.45 8.29 -28.70
N SER A 1011 -27.30 8.29 -29.73
CA SER A 1011 -26.92 7.97 -31.10
C SER A 1011 -27.24 9.13 -32.03
N ASN A 1012 -26.37 9.37 -33.01
CA ASN A 1012 -26.55 10.36 -34.05
C ASN A 1012 -26.22 9.73 -35.42
N PRO A 1013 -27.25 9.23 -36.14
CA PRO A 1013 -27.08 8.61 -37.45
C PRO A 1013 -26.47 9.51 -38.51
N ASP A 1014 -26.69 10.82 -38.42
CA ASP A 1014 -26.16 11.78 -39.39
C ASP A 1014 -24.65 11.95 -39.18
N GLU A 1015 -24.18 12.06 -37.93
CA GLU A 1015 -22.75 12.05 -37.62
C GLU A 1015 -22.07 10.73 -38.03
N ALA A 1016 -22.71 9.58 -37.79
CA ALA A 1016 -22.15 8.28 -38.18
C ALA A 1016 -21.97 8.16 -39.70
N ARG A 1017 -22.95 8.66 -40.48
CA ARG A 1017 -22.86 8.75 -41.94
C ARG A 1017 -21.76 9.71 -42.40
N VAL A 1018 -21.63 10.85 -41.73
CA VAL A 1018 -20.59 11.85 -42.00
C VAL A 1018 -19.20 11.28 -41.73
N ALA A 1019 -19.03 10.51 -40.66
CA ALA A 1019 -17.78 9.81 -40.36
C ALA A 1019 -17.37 8.88 -41.50
N MET A 1020 -18.30 8.08 -42.03
CA MET A 1020 -18.02 7.20 -43.18
C MET A 1020 -17.71 8.00 -44.45
N THR A 1021 -18.39 9.15 -44.64
CA THR A 1021 -18.16 10.03 -45.79
C THR A 1021 -16.76 10.64 -45.76
N ALA A 1022 -16.31 11.10 -44.59
CA ALA A 1022 -14.96 11.60 -44.39
C ALA A 1022 -13.93 10.48 -44.57
N LEU A 1023 -14.17 9.30 -44.00
CA LEU A 1023 -13.29 8.13 -44.13
C LEU A 1023 -13.10 7.70 -45.58
N ARG A 1024 -14.15 7.75 -46.41
CA ARG A 1024 -14.08 7.45 -47.85
C ARG A 1024 -13.15 8.39 -48.62
N MET A 1025 -12.94 9.61 -48.12
CA MET A 1025 -12.06 10.59 -48.76
C MET A 1025 -10.59 10.41 -48.33
N LEU A 1026 -10.27 9.51 -47.41
CA LEU A 1026 -8.93 9.36 -46.86
C LEU A 1026 -8.24 8.13 -47.45
N ARG A 1027 -6.99 8.31 -47.89
CA ARG A 1027 -6.16 7.24 -48.44
C ARG A 1027 -4.75 7.27 -47.87
N PRO A 1028 -4.12 6.12 -47.59
CA PRO A 1028 -2.71 6.07 -47.27
C PRO A 1028 -1.86 6.63 -48.40
N THR A 1029 -0.77 7.31 -48.05
CA THR A 1029 0.18 7.85 -49.02
C THR A 1029 0.97 6.71 -49.66
N PRO A 1030 1.07 6.62 -51.00
CA PRO A 1030 1.81 5.55 -51.66
C PRO A 1030 3.26 5.46 -51.16
N GLY A 1031 3.71 4.26 -50.78
CA GLY A 1031 5.06 4.02 -50.26
C GLY A 1031 5.28 4.35 -48.79
N ALA A 1032 4.29 4.90 -48.09
CA ALA A 1032 4.34 5.07 -46.63
C ALA A 1032 3.92 3.77 -45.91
N SER A 1033 4.35 3.61 -44.66
CA SER A 1033 3.85 2.56 -43.76
C SER A 1033 2.34 2.71 -43.54
N SER A 1034 1.61 1.60 -43.46
CA SER A 1034 0.16 1.60 -43.20
C SER A 1034 -0.19 2.43 -41.96
N PRO A 1035 -0.93 3.55 -42.11
CA PRO A 1035 -1.26 4.42 -40.99
C PRO A 1035 -2.33 3.80 -40.08
N SER A 1036 -2.21 4.06 -38.78
CA SER A 1036 -3.19 3.61 -37.79
C SER A 1036 -4.45 4.49 -37.76
N LEU A 1037 -5.62 3.87 -37.60
CA LEU A 1037 -6.93 4.52 -37.60
C LEU A 1037 -7.76 4.14 -36.37
N ALA A 1038 -8.36 5.15 -35.73
CA ALA A 1038 -9.40 4.98 -34.71
C ALA A 1038 -10.63 5.84 -35.01
N ILE A 1039 -11.82 5.28 -34.78
CA ILE A 1039 -13.11 5.95 -34.85
C ILE A 1039 -13.75 5.92 -33.46
N LEU A 1040 -13.81 7.07 -32.80
CA LEU A 1040 -14.17 7.17 -31.39
C LEU A 1040 -15.51 7.88 -31.20
N SER A 1041 -16.22 7.49 -30.16
CA SER A 1041 -17.32 8.29 -29.63
C SER A 1041 -17.41 8.13 -28.11
N PRO A 1042 -17.87 9.14 -27.35
CA PRO A 1042 -18.10 9.01 -25.91
C PRO A 1042 -19.19 7.98 -25.56
N TYR A 1043 -20.06 7.60 -26.51
CA TYR A 1043 -21.26 6.81 -26.23
C TYR A 1043 -21.22 5.45 -26.91
N ARG A 1044 -21.40 4.36 -26.14
CA ARG A 1044 -21.37 2.97 -26.65
C ARG A 1044 -22.42 2.75 -27.74
N GLN A 1045 -23.61 3.32 -27.61
CA GLN A 1045 -24.66 3.19 -28.62
C GLN A 1045 -24.27 3.83 -29.97
N GLN A 1046 -23.55 4.95 -29.96
CA GLN A 1046 -22.96 5.50 -31.16
C GLN A 1046 -21.84 4.62 -31.72
N VAL A 1047 -20.99 4.04 -30.87
CA VAL A 1047 -19.94 3.09 -31.31
C VAL A 1047 -20.55 1.88 -32.01
N LYS A 1048 -21.63 1.29 -31.46
CA LYS A 1048 -22.37 0.19 -32.10
C LYS A 1048 -22.88 0.61 -33.49
N LEU A 1049 -23.47 1.80 -33.60
CA LEU A 1049 -23.94 2.34 -34.88
C LEU A 1049 -22.79 2.60 -35.87
N LEU A 1050 -21.67 3.13 -35.40
CA LEU A 1050 -20.46 3.34 -36.21
C LEU A 1050 -19.90 2.02 -36.72
N ARG A 1051 -19.81 0.97 -35.88
CA ARG A 1051 -19.39 -0.38 -36.29
C ARG A 1051 -20.32 -0.95 -37.37
N GLN A 1052 -21.63 -0.86 -37.18
CA GLN A 1052 -22.62 -1.31 -38.17
C GLN A 1052 -22.47 -0.58 -39.50
N LYS A 1053 -22.31 0.75 -39.47
CA LYS A 1053 -22.10 1.57 -40.67
C LYS A 1053 -20.77 1.27 -41.36
N LEU A 1054 -19.70 1.10 -40.58
CA LEU A 1054 -18.38 0.75 -41.11
C LEU A 1054 -18.43 -0.58 -41.87
N ALA A 1055 -19.01 -1.61 -41.25
CA ALA A 1055 -19.20 -2.92 -41.87
C ALA A 1055 -20.04 -2.79 -43.16
N SER A 1056 -21.19 -2.12 -43.10
CA SER A 1056 -22.07 -1.98 -44.26
C SER A 1056 -21.40 -1.24 -45.44
N TYR A 1057 -20.61 -0.21 -45.16
CA TYR A 1057 -19.90 0.56 -46.19
C TYR A 1057 -18.69 -0.19 -46.76
N HIS A 1058 -17.99 -0.95 -45.92
CA HIS A 1058 -16.89 -1.80 -46.34
C HIS A 1058 -17.38 -2.94 -47.24
N ASP A 1059 -18.40 -3.68 -46.80
CA ASP A 1059 -18.96 -4.81 -47.55
C ASP A 1059 -19.64 -4.37 -48.85
N GLY A 1060 -20.21 -3.16 -48.85
CA GLY A 1060 -20.74 -2.51 -50.05
C GLY A 1060 -19.69 -1.87 -50.97
N GLY A 1061 -18.38 -2.08 -50.72
CA GLY A 1061 -17.28 -1.58 -51.57
C GLY A 1061 -17.07 -0.07 -51.56
N SER A 1062 -17.73 0.66 -50.65
CA SER A 1062 -17.68 2.13 -50.57
C SER A 1062 -16.47 2.66 -49.78
N LEU A 1063 -15.70 1.78 -49.14
CA LEU A 1063 -14.46 2.09 -48.40
C LEU A 1063 -13.30 1.20 -48.90
N PRO A 1064 -12.86 1.36 -50.16
CA PRO A 1064 -11.86 0.46 -50.77
C PRO A 1064 -10.51 0.49 -50.05
N ASP A 1065 -10.15 1.62 -49.44
CA ASP A 1065 -8.84 1.82 -48.81
C ASP A 1065 -8.81 1.46 -47.31
N LEU A 1066 -9.92 1.03 -46.70
CA LEU A 1066 -10.00 0.75 -45.26
C LEU A 1066 -8.97 -0.30 -44.82
N LYS A 1067 -8.79 -1.37 -45.61
CA LYS A 1067 -7.83 -2.46 -45.32
C LYS A 1067 -6.37 -2.00 -45.32
N ALA A 1068 -6.08 -0.84 -45.90
CA ALA A 1068 -4.73 -0.28 -45.92
C ALA A 1068 -4.41 0.54 -44.66
N PHE A 1069 -5.42 0.81 -43.81
CA PHE A 1069 -5.23 1.35 -42.47
C PHE A 1069 -5.06 0.20 -41.46
N LEU A 1070 -4.24 0.44 -40.43
CA LEU A 1070 -4.14 -0.48 -39.29
C LEU A 1070 -5.22 -0.13 -38.26
N PRO A 1071 -6.03 -1.10 -37.80
CA PRO A 1071 -6.96 -0.88 -36.71
C PRO A 1071 -6.19 -0.57 -35.43
N ALA A 1072 -6.61 0.48 -34.72
CA ALA A 1072 -5.96 0.88 -33.47
C ALA A 1072 -6.70 0.40 -32.21
N ILE A 1073 -7.97 0.00 -32.31
CA ILE A 1073 -8.73 -0.55 -31.18
C ILE A 1073 -8.34 -2.04 -30.99
N GLY A 1074 -8.49 -2.58 -29.78
CA GLY A 1074 -8.22 -3.99 -29.47
C GLY A 1074 -8.90 -4.98 -30.43
N GLU A 1075 -8.33 -6.18 -30.57
CA GLU A 1075 -8.84 -7.27 -31.42
C GLU A 1075 -8.98 -6.92 -32.92
N GLY A 1076 -8.22 -5.93 -33.41
CA GLY A 1076 -8.27 -5.53 -34.81
C GLY A 1076 -9.49 -4.68 -35.16
N GLU A 1077 -10.13 -4.04 -34.18
CA GLU A 1077 -11.27 -3.15 -34.40
C GLU A 1077 -10.85 -1.71 -34.75
N TYR A 1078 -11.72 -0.99 -35.48
CA TYR A 1078 -11.55 0.44 -35.77
C TYR A 1078 -12.38 1.36 -34.87
N CYS A 1079 -13.49 0.87 -34.30
CA CYS A 1079 -14.45 1.70 -33.58
C CYS A 1079 -14.45 1.38 -32.08
N GLY A 1080 -14.27 2.40 -31.22
CA GLY A 1080 -14.19 2.22 -29.76
C GLY A 1080 -14.77 3.40 -28.98
N THR A 1081 -14.99 3.19 -27.68
CA THR A 1081 -15.31 4.29 -26.76
C THR A 1081 -14.05 5.02 -26.32
N VAL A 1082 -14.21 6.20 -25.71
CA VAL A 1082 -13.07 6.94 -25.12
C VAL A 1082 -12.34 6.09 -24.09
N ASP A 1083 -13.09 5.43 -23.20
CA ASP A 1083 -12.56 4.60 -22.12
C ASP A 1083 -11.85 3.34 -22.67
N SER A 1084 -12.38 2.69 -23.72
CA SER A 1084 -11.75 1.49 -24.31
C SER A 1084 -10.48 1.79 -25.10
N PHE A 1085 -10.29 3.02 -25.56
CA PHE A 1085 -9.11 3.45 -26.32
C PHE A 1085 -8.05 4.14 -25.45
N GLN A 1086 -8.20 4.05 -24.12
CA GLN A 1086 -7.27 4.69 -23.22
C GLN A 1086 -5.91 3.98 -23.21
N GLY A 1087 -4.84 4.76 -23.27
CA GLY A 1087 -3.46 4.26 -23.38
C GLY A 1087 -3.01 4.10 -24.83
N SER A 1088 -3.94 3.81 -25.73
CA SER A 1088 -3.72 3.73 -27.18
C SER A 1088 -3.65 5.10 -27.85
N GLU A 1089 -3.20 5.09 -29.10
CA GLU A 1089 -2.99 6.25 -29.97
C GLU A 1089 -3.12 5.80 -31.44
N ALA A 1090 -3.48 6.73 -32.33
CA ALA A 1090 -3.56 6.47 -33.76
C ALA A 1090 -3.04 7.66 -34.58
N ASP A 1091 -2.57 7.39 -35.79
CA ASP A 1091 -2.13 8.42 -36.74
C ASP A 1091 -3.31 9.32 -37.12
N LEU A 1092 -4.47 8.70 -37.35
CA LEU A 1092 -5.73 9.36 -37.65
C LEU A 1092 -6.81 8.96 -36.64
N VAL A 1093 -7.49 9.96 -36.07
CA VAL A 1093 -8.64 9.74 -35.17
C VAL A 1093 -9.86 10.51 -35.69
N LEU A 1094 -10.94 9.80 -35.96
CA LEU A 1094 -12.26 10.36 -36.26
C LEU A 1094 -13.13 10.30 -35.00
N ILE A 1095 -13.83 11.38 -34.67
CA ILE A 1095 -14.57 11.51 -33.42
C ILE A 1095 -15.99 11.99 -33.71
N SER A 1096 -16.98 11.21 -33.27
CA SER A 1096 -18.39 11.63 -33.24
C SER A 1096 -18.77 12.06 -31.83
N LEU A 1097 -19.11 13.34 -31.66
CA LEU A 1097 -19.46 13.93 -30.37
C LEU A 1097 -20.92 13.70 -29.97
N VAL A 1098 -21.79 13.37 -30.92
CA VAL A 1098 -23.20 12.96 -30.78
C VAL A 1098 -24.15 14.06 -30.32
N ARG A 1099 -23.78 14.77 -29.24
CA ARG A 1099 -24.68 15.68 -28.53
C ARG A 1099 -24.99 16.90 -29.38
N ASN A 1100 -26.27 16.98 -29.74
CA ASN A 1100 -26.90 18.07 -30.47
C ASN A 1100 -28.41 17.98 -30.20
N ASN A 1101 -28.90 18.78 -29.24
CA ASN A 1101 -30.26 18.65 -28.72
C ASN A 1101 -30.86 19.98 -28.21
N HIS A 1102 -32.13 19.88 -27.79
CA HIS A 1102 -32.94 21.02 -27.34
C HIS A 1102 -32.99 21.17 -25.81
N LEU A 1103 -32.17 20.45 -25.05
CA LEU A 1103 -32.26 20.44 -23.58
C LEU A 1103 -31.88 21.80 -22.98
N SER A 1104 -32.52 22.15 -21.86
CA SER A 1104 -32.47 23.50 -21.27
C SER A 1104 -31.34 23.71 -20.26
N THR A 1105 -30.79 22.65 -19.66
CA THR A 1105 -29.67 22.76 -18.71
C THR A 1105 -28.37 22.26 -19.33
N PRO A 1106 -27.23 22.95 -19.13
CA PRO A 1106 -25.92 22.52 -19.67
C PRO A 1106 -25.56 21.08 -19.29
N SER A 1107 -25.84 20.69 -18.04
CA SER A 1107 -25.59 19.32 -17.56
C SER A 1107 -26.39 18.27 -18.33
N ALA A 1108 -27.68 18.51 -18.61
CA ALA A 1108 -28.50 17.58 -19.39
C ALA A 1108 -28.11 17.62 -20.87
N ALA A 1109 -27.79 18.80 -21.40
CA ALA A 1109 -27.42 19.00 -22.80
C ALA A 1109 -26.13 18.23 -23.17
N LEU A 1110 -25.07 18.33 -22.35
CA LEU A 1110 -23.77 17.73 -22.65
C LEU A 1110 -23.65 16.26 -22.24
N GLY A 1111 -24.35 15.81 -21.19
CA GLY A 1111 -24.15 14.47 -20.65
C GLY A 1111 -22.66 14.15 -20.41
N PHE A 1112 -22.17 13.06 -20.99
CA PHE A 1112 -20.75 12.63 -20.93
C PHE A 1112 -19.73 13.68 -21.40
N LEU A 1113 -20.08 14.57 -22.34
CA LEU A 1113 -19.15 15.61 -22.81
C LEU A 1113 -18.81 16.64 -21.72
N ARG A 1114 -19.54 16.68 -20.59
CA ARG A 1114 -19.22 17.56 -19.46
C ARG A 1114 -17.94 17.13 -18.73
N ASP A 1115 -17.54 15.86 -18.87
CA ASP A 1115 -16.38 15.32 -18.20
C ASP A 1115 -15.08 15.78 -18.88
N VAL A 1116 -14.42 16.76 -18.23
CA VAL A 1116 -13.14 17.34 -18.66
C VAL A 1116 -12.06 16.26 -18.85
N ARG A 1117 -12.03 15.24 -17.99
CA ARG A 1117 -11.01 14.19 -17.99
C ARG A 1117 -11.18 13.27 -19.19
N ARG A 1118 -12.43 12.91 -19.54
CA ARG A 1118 -12.74 12.15 -20.77
C ARG A 1118 -12.45 12.95 -22.03
N MET A 1119 -12.75 14.24 -22.03
CA MET A 1119 -12.41 15.12 -23.16
C MET A 1119 -10.90 15.24 -23.37
N ASN A 1120 -10.12 15.32 -22.28
CA ASN A 1120 -8.66 15.29 -22.34
C ASN A 1120 -8.16 13.99 -22.97
N VAL A 1121 -8.70 12.83 -22.56
CA VAL A 1121 -8.39 11.55 -23.19
C VAL A 1121 -8.74 11.59 -24.67
N LEU A 1122 -9.96 11.95 -25.04
CA LEU A 1122 -10.47 11.94 -26.42
C LEU A 1122 -9.65 12.83 -27.37
N LEU A 1123 -9.34 14.06 -26.96
CA LEU A 1123 -8.63 15.04 -27.80
C LEU A 1123 -7.11 14.78 -27.92
N SER A 1124 -6.55 13.90 -27.09
CA SER A 1124 -5.10 13.61 -27.05
C SER A 1124 -4.69 12.30 -27.74
N ARG A 1125 -5.60 11.65 -28.48
CA ARG A 1125 -5.35 10.33 -29.10
C ARG A 1125 -4.68 10.38 -30.47
N ALA A 1126 -4.81 11.50 -31.19
CA ALA A 1126 -4.35 11.63 -32.57
C ALA A 1126 -2.88 12.07 -32.65
N LYS A 1127 -2.10 11.40 -33.49
CA LYS A 1127 -0.73 11.81 -33.82
C LYS A 1127 -0.70 12.84 -34.94
N TRP A 1128 -1.26 12.53 -36.11
CA TRP A 1128 -1.19 13.37 -37.30
C TRP A 1128 -2.46 14.19 -37.53
N ARG A 1129 -3.63 13.56 -37.48
CA ARG A 1129 -4.90 14.24 -37.77
C ARG A 1129 -6.02 13.84 -36.81
N MET A 1130 -6.71 14.85 -36.30
CA MET A 1130 -7.93 14.72 -35.53
C MET A 1130 -9.11 15.30 -36.33
N VAL A 1131 -10.11 14.47 -36.61
CA VAL A 1131 -11.36 14.88 -37.28
C VAL A 1131 -12.50 14.81 -36.28
N LEU A 1132 -13.06 15.97 -35.92
CA LEU A 1132 -14.18 16.11 -34.99
C LEU A 1132 -15.48 16.30 -35.78
N ILE A 1133 -16.54 15.64 -35.35
CA ILE A 1133 -17.89 15.76 -35.93
C ILE A 1133 -18.85 16.13 -34.79
N GLY A 1134 -19.52 17.27 -34.93
CA GLY A 1134 -20.45 17.81 -33.92
C GLY A 1134 -21.01 19.16 -34.36
N SER A 1135 -21.71 19.86 -33.47
CA SER A 1135 -22.33 21.16 -33.78
C SER A 1135 -21.72 22.29 -32.94
N LEU A 1136 -20.99 23.22 -33.57
CA LEU A 1136 -20.35 24.35 -32.89
C LEU A 1136 -21.39 25.30 -32.30
N ASP A 1137 -22.49 25.55 -33.03
CA ASP A 1137 -23.56 26.42 -32.56
C ASP A 1137 -24.25 25.86 -31.32
N PHE A 1138 -24.43 24.53 -31.25
CA PHE A 1138 -24.88 23.87 -30.03
C PHE A 1138 -23.92 24.11 -28.86
N TYR A 1139 -22.61 23.89 -29.05
CA TYR A 1139 -21.63 24.09 -27.98
C TYR A 1139 -21.52 25.54 -27.52
N ARG A 1140 -21.53 26.51 -28.45
CA ARG A 1140 -21.56 27.94 -28.13
C ARG A 1140 -22.80 28.33 -27.34
N HIS A 1141 -23.97 27.81 -27.74
CA HIS A 1141 -25.21 28.03 -27.01
C HIS A 1141 -25.11 27.49 -25.58
N VAL A 1142 -24.62 26.26 -25.40
CA VAL A 1142 -24.42 25.65 -24.07
C VAL A 1142 -23.47 26.48 -23.20
N VAL A 1143 -22.34 26.95 -23.73
CA VAL A 1143 -21.40 27.81 -22.99
C VAL A 1143 -22.08 29.10 -22.54
N THR A 1144 -22.79 29.78 -23.45
CA THR A 1144 -23.52 31.02 -23.15
C THR A 1144 -24.59 30.80 -22.07
N THR A 1145 -25.33 29.69 -22.15
CA THR A 1145 -26.33 29.33 -21.12
C THR A 1145 -25.69 29.01 -19.78
N ALA A 1146 -24.53 28.35 -19.76
CA ALA A 1146 -23.83 28.00 -18.53
C ALA A 1146 -23.24 29.23 -17.82
N GLU A 1147 -22.70 30.21 -18.56
CA GLU A 1147 -22.20 31.47 -17.99
C GLU A 1147 -23.29 32.28 -17.27
N ALA A 1148 -24.56 32.10 -17.66
CA ALA A 1148 -25.71 32.75 -17.05
C ALA A 1148 -26.25 32.02 -15.79
N LEU A 1149 -25.71 30.85 -15.44
CA LEU A 1149 -26.17 30.02 -14.33
C LEU A 1149 -25.04 29.80 -13.30
N PRO A 1150 -25.29 30.02 -11.99
CA PRO A 1150 -24.33 29.65 -10.96
C PRO A 1150 -24.10 28.12 -10.96
N ASP A 1151 -22.87 27.69 -10.68
CA ASP A 1151 -22.46 26.29 -10.48
C ASP A 1151 -22.49 25.36 -11.73
N GLN A 1152 -22.41 25.90 -12.95
CA GLN A 1152 -22.23 25.10 -14.18
C GLN A 1152 -20.78 25.22 -14.72
N ASP A 1153 -19.88 24.33 -14.28
CA ASP A 1153 -18.51 24.30 -14.81
C ASP A 1153 -18.44 23.63 -16.20
N VAL A 1154 -18.45 24.46 -17.24
CA VAL A 1154 -18.14 24.10 -18.63
C VAL A 1154 -16.95 24.90 -19.17
N GLY A 1155 -16.09 25.42 -18.27
CA GLY A 1155 -14.99 26.31 -18.65
C GLY A 1155 -14.01 25.69 -19.65
N PHE A 1156 -13.85 24.37 -19.63
CA PHE A 1156 -13.02 23.66 -20.61
C PHE A 1156 -13.58 23.77 -22.04
N LEU A 1157 -14.91 23.81 -22.22
CA LEU A 1157 -15.54 23.87 -23.53
C LEU A 1157 -15.33 25.25 -24.17
N LYS A 1158 -15.37 26.30 -23.35
CA LYS A 1158 -14.97 27.66 -23.75
C LYS A 1158 -13.52 27.70 -24.21
N LYS A 1159 -12.59 27.18 -23.41
CA LYS A 1159 -11.17 27.05 -23.78
C LYS A 1159 -11.00 26.27 -25.09
N PHE A 1160 -11.75 25.18 -25.28
CA PHE A 1160 -11.71 24.39 -26.51
C PHE A 1160 -12.14 25.20 -27.73
N LEU A 1161 -13.24 25.95 -27.65
CA LEU A 1161 -13.71 26.82 -28.73
C LEU A 1161 -12.67 27.92 -29.04
N GLU A 1162 -12.12 28.58 -28.02
CA GLU A 1162 -11.07 29.60 -28.17
C GLU A 1162 -9.80 29.03 -28.85
N ALA A 1163 -9.38 27.83 -28.44
CA ALA A 1163 -8.23 27.14 -29.02
C ALA A 1163 -8.47 26.69 -30.46
N LEU A 1164 -9.67 26.20 -30.78
CA LEU A 1164 -10.05 25.83 -32.14
C LEU A 1164 -10.05 27.06 -33.05
N GLU A 1165 -10.65 28.18 -32.61
CA GLU A 1165 -10.66 29.43 -33.37
C GLU A 1165 -9.25 29.99 -33.58
N ALA A 1166 -8.36 29.88 -32.58
CA ALA A 1166 -6.96 30.22 -32.74
C ALA A 1166 -6.26 29.33 -33.79
N ALA A 1167 -6.44 28.01 -33.72
CA ALA A 1167 -5.87 27.08 -34.69
C ALA A 1167 -6.38 27.32 -36.12
N VAL A 1168 -7.64 27.74 -36.29
CA VAL A 1168 -8.19 28.12 -37.60
C VAL A 1168 -7.50 29.39 -38.14
N ARG A 1169 -7.30 30.41 -37.29
CA ARG A 1169 -6.57 31.64 -37.68
C ARG A 1169 -5.13 31.34 -38.08
N ASP A 1170 -4.49 30.42 -37.38
CA ASP A 1170 -3.11 30.00 -37.62
C ASP A 1170 -2.97 29.03 -38.81
N LYS A 1171 -4.08 28.68 -39.49
CA LYS A 1171 -4.16 27.72 -40.61
C LYS A 1171 -3.76 26.29 -40.24
N ASP A 1172 -3.84 25.96 -38.96
CA ASP A 1172 -3.63 24.61 -38.44
C ASP A 1172 -4.93 23.81 -38.31
N ALA A 1173 -6.08 24.46 -38.39
CA ALA A 1173 -7.39 23.83 -38.35
C ALA A 1173 -8.33 24.35 -39.45
N ALA A 1174 -9.29 23.52 -39.84
CA ALA A 1174 -10.42 23.95 -40.69
C ALA A 1174 -11.76 23.56 -40.08
N VAL A 1175 -12.76 24.42 -40.27
CA VAL A 1175 -14.17 24.14 -39.96
C VAL A 1175 -14.91 23.98 -41.28
N MET A 1176 -15.48 22.79 -41.51
CA MET A 1176 -16.17 22.42 -42.76
C MET A 1176 -17.66 22.26 -42.48
N SER A 1177 -18.50 22.94 -43.24
CA SER A 1177 -19.95 22.69 -43.16
C SER A 1177 -20.30 21.31 -43.74
N LEU A 1178 -21.40 20.73 -43.26
CA LEU A 1178 -21.96 19.51 -43.84
C LEU A 1178 -22.18 19.61 -45.37
N SER A 1179 -22.65 20.77 -45.87
CA SER A 1179 -22.86 20.99 -47.30
C SER A 1179 -21.55 20.92 -48.10
N THR A 1180 -20.48 21.50 -47.57
CA THR A 1180 -19.15 21.48 -48.20
C THR A 1180 -18.60 20.06 -48.25
N LEU A 1181 -18.71 19.31 -47.15
CA LEU A 1181 -18.30 17.91 -47.12
C LEU A 1181 -19.11 17.07 -48.11
N GLU A 1182 -20.40 17.33 -48.30
CA GLU A 1182 -21.25 16.61 -49.26
C GLU A 1182 -21.04 17.03 -50.73
N GLY A 1183 -20.28 18.10 -50.99
CA GLY A 1183 -20.07 18.63 -52.34
C GLY A 1183 -21.29 19.38 -52.88
N LYS A 1184 -22.24 19.74 -52.02
CA LYS A 1184 -23.39 20.59 -52.36
C LYS A 1184 -22.93 22.04 -52.27
N ARG A 1185 -22.85 22.75 -53.40
CA ARG A 1185 -22.62 24.20 -53.40
C ARG A 1185 -23.75 24.85 -52.58
N GLY A 1186 -23.37 25.60 -51.54
CA GLY A 1186 -24.26 26.49 -50.81
C GLY A 1186 -24.76 27.61 -51.68
#